data_AF-A0A1C6BMK1-F1
#
_entry.id   AF-A0A1C6BMK1-F1
#
_cell.length_a   1.000
_cell.length_b   1.000
_cell.length_c   1.000
_cell.angle_alpha   90.00
_cell.angle_beta   90.00
_cell.angle_gamma   90.00
#
_symmetry.space_group_name_H-M   'P 1'
#
loop_
_entity.id
_entity.type
_entity.pdbx_description
1 polymer ?
#
loop_
_entity_poly.entity_id
_entity_poly.type
_entity_poly.pdbx_seq_one_letter_code
_entity_poly.pdbx_strand_id
1 'polypeptide(L)'
;MKANRNQKINRICHKLYSKYRKNVISLVTAVVLLVTSMPLADISGVVSKMVSTVTNAITAMAEDTYTDITNDIKSGVFTIQNADDFKKLLNADPADYQKITILFSNNQSQFKASDFTGIEKGLGNENYPFIGTVKANEGSAINLPINFALFEYLSDSANLDTIIFARPEEKNSALLAENVIHGDVASANKWKIKADPVDDSGATIYKSFTSVIGNMKNGATVDLDITLSNDVKVEVSGGDNAGLACGTMDENTSLAVSLSSSSLDVSGKSNAGVFVGKMSTGATLNIDKCNALTGVNVSANNAGGLVGSAENAEINVGEGVTLTMTGSVTGSVTAGGLFGSYTYSKADSKEFDISKFSGMKMALACSSGDTADSAAVGSVFGLLTNSADNVKISITGTANDTITSNFNSTVRAGFYGGVVGRYSANALSSELALSDITVNVTGLCNAFDFGGLIGKIGDNSKAYVSVKNTTISINNPTSSQNNYGGLVGYADQAFIDVGGKVTVTANNVSANQSVGGIVGKFNKNGVVRLGGETNLLGFYPKDPNKNGCQIVGNRGNALIYSLSGWSFTRTSSKVIDDMDWGGVLRLNNSDLLESADGVLSFDGSGHTVTINGFPNNNITISNRADFARAALIMQHDSNDFVKYSGASRADMLAANISLSADVDISDTGLTGFMRDNGEDTFTGTLNGTSHTITMSVGKDAKIVFHTHNGLFANTSGAKISDLTLVSNFNIVGDNVSGGDACYIGSVSAYNSGALTIDSVTANVTASPSGDFTNFVGGLVGCVTDVASATTDISFNNCTLNVTLKYSSTKANDCTVLGGVIGIVDGAKTEITKKSFLMK
;
A
#
# COMPACT_ATOMS: atom_id res chain seq x y z
N MET A 1 65.67 11.78 26.49
CA MET A 1 66.15 12.79 27.49
C MET A 1 65.03 13.60 28.17
N LYS A 2 63.88 13.90 27.54
CA LYS A 2 62.75 14.60 28.22
C LYS A 2 62.04 13.78 29.31
N ALA A 3 61.89 12.45 29.16
CA ALA A 3 61.27 11.59 30.18
C ALA A 3 62.04 11.53 31.52
N ASN A 4 63.38 11.64 31.47
CA ASN A 4 64.25 11.56 32.65
C ASN A 4 64.27 12.86 33.47
N ARG A 5 63.84 14.00 32.89
CA ARG A 5 63.76 15.29 33.57
C ARG A 5 62.45 15.41 34.37
N ASN A 6 61.34 14.91 33.83
CA ASN A 6 60.02 14.93 34.49
C ASN A 6 59.95 13.95 35.68
N GLN A 7 60.59 12.78 35.60
CA GLN A 7 60.69 11.88 36.77
C GLN A 7 61.51 12.46 37.92
N LYS A 8 62.54 13.27 37.62
CA LYS A 8 63.37 13.94 38.64
C LYS A 8 62.62 15.07 39.34
N ILE A 9 61.81 15.82 38.60
CA ILE A 9 60.97 16.90 39.13
C ILE A 9 59.86 16.33 40.02
N ASN A 10 59.14 15.28 39.57
CA ASN A 10 58.11 14.62 40.39
C ASN A 10 58.67 14.01 41.69
N ARG A 11 59.89 13.46 41.68
CA ARG A 11 60.55 12.94 42.90
C ARG A 11 60.93 14.05 43.89
N ILE A 12 61.26 15.25 43.41
CA ILE A 12 61.61 16.41 44.24
C ILE A 12 60.34 17.00 44.85
N CYS A 13 59.26 17.14 44.07
CA CYS A 13 57.95 17.61 44.55
C CYS A 13 57.38 16.67 45.61
N HIS A 14 57.47 15.35 45.42
CA HIS A 14 56.95 14.37 46.40
C HIS A 14 57.77 14.34 47.71
N LYS A 15 59.09 14.59 47.64
CA LYS A 15 59.94 14.73 48.83
C LYS A 15 59.69 16.04 49.59
N LEU A 16 59.39 17.14 48.89
CA LEU A 16 59.03 18.41 49.51
C LEU A 16 57.65 18.31 50.21
N TYR A 17 56.68 17.67 49.56
CA TYR A 17 55.33 17.45 50.09
C TYR A 17 55.32 16.58 51.37
N SER A 18 56.16 15.54 51.40
CA SER A 18 56.33 14.65 52.57
C SER A 18 56.98 15.33 53.78
N LYS A 19 57.92 16.27 53.54
CA LYS A 19 58.63 16.99 54.60
C LYS A 19 57.80 18.13 55.20
N TYR A 20 56.95 18.78 54.39
CA TYR A 20 56.04 19.84 54.83
C TYR A 20 54.86 19.32 55.68
N ARG A 21 54.26 18.18 55.30
CA ARG A 21 53.14 17.58 56.08
C ARG A 21 53.54 17.20 57.52
N LYS A 22 54.77 16.73 57.72
CA LYS A 22 55.27 16.34 59.05
C LYS A 22 55.52 17.54 59.97
N ASN A 23 55.91 18.70 59.41
CA ASN A 23 56.17 19.90 60.20
C ASN A 23 54.88 20.66 60.58
N VAL A 24 53.85 20.64 59.72
CA VAL A 24 52.55 21.26 60.03
C VAL A 24 51.78 20.48 61.09
N ILE A 25 51.80 19.14 61.03
CA ILE A 25 51.16 18.30 62.06
C ILE A 25 51.90 18.46 63.40
N SER A 26 53.24 18.51 63.40
CA SER A 26 54.03 18.75 64.62
C SER A 26 53.79 20.13 65.25
N LEU A 27 53.54 21.17 64.44
CA LEU A 27 53.26 22.52 64.92
C LEU A 27 51.86 22.60 65.56
N VAL A 28 50.86 21.96 64.94
CA VAL A 28 49.49 21.90 65.47
C VAL A 28 49.44 21.10 66.77
N THR A 29 50.18 19.99 66.90
CA THR A 29 50.26 19.23 68.15
C THR A 29 50.98 20.00 69.28
N ALA A 30 52.02 20.77 68.95
CA ALA A 30 52.73 21.60 69.94
C ALA A 30 51.89 22.79 70.44
N VAL A 31 51.07 23.40 69.58
CA VAL A 31 50.17 24.51 69.94
C VAL A 31 49.01 24.01 70.81
N VAL A 32 48.45 22.83 70.52
CA VAL A 32 47.38 22.23 71.36
C VAL A 32 47.87 21.89 72.77
N LEU A 33 49.14 21.50 72.94
CA LEU A 33 49.76 21.25 74.25
C LEU A 33 50.09 22.53 75.06
N LEU A 34 50.29 23.67 74.39
CA LEU A 34 50.57 24.96 75.04
C LEU A 34 49.30 25.69 75.52
N VAL A 35 48.16 25.44 74.88
CA VAL A 35 46.88 26.12 75.18
C VAL A 35 46.19 25.53 76.43
N THR A 36 46.63 24.37 76.92
CA THR A 36 46.06 23.72 78.12
C THR A 36 46.63 24.22 79.47
N SER A 37 47.60 25.14 79.48
CA SER A 37 48.32 25.55 80.70
C SER A 37 48.30 27.06 81.01
N MET A 38 47.39 27.86 80.44
CA MET A 38 47.37 29.33 80.66
C MET A 38 45.98 29.86 81.10
N PRO A 39 45.91 30.94 81.92
CA PRO A 39 44.64 31.52 82.35
C PRO A 39 43.89 32.22 81.21
N LEU A 40 42.55 32.11 81.20
CA LEU A 40 41.66 32.45 80.09
C LEU A 40 41.65 33.93 79.63
N ALA A 41 42.24 34.86 80.39
CA ALA A 41 42.12 36.30 80.13
C ALA A 41 43.09 36.85 79.05
N ASP A 42 44.23 36.18 78.81
CA ASP A 42 45.22 36.62 77.80
C ASP A 42 45.12 35.88 76.45
N ILE A 43 44.16 34.95 76.32
CA ILE A 43 43.99 34.10 75.13
C ILE A 43 43.35 34.88 73.96
N SER A 44 42.57 35.92 74.24
CA SER A 44 41.80 36.68 73.22
C SER A 44 42.69 37.41 72.20
N GLY A 45 43.76 38.09 72.65
CA GLY A 45 44.61 38.92 71.79
C GLY A 45 45.58 38.13 70.92
N VAL A 46 46.12 37.02 71.44
CA VAL A 46 47.11 36.19 70.73
C VAL A 46 46.43 35.22 69.78
N VAL A 47 45.28 34.64 70.16
CA VAL A 47 44.49 33.76 69.29
C VAL A 47 43.87 34.54 68.14
N SER A 48 43.40 35.77 68.35
CA SER A 48 42.88 36.62 67.26
C SER A 48 43.93 36.93 66.18
N LYS A 49 45.17 37.25 66.58
CA LYS A 49 46.28 37.50 65.64
C LYS A 49 46.84 36.24 64.98
N MET A 50 46.86 35.11 65.69
CA MET A 50 47.27 33.83 65.09
C MET A 50 46.19 33.28 64.16
N VAL A 51 44.91 33.38 64.52
CA VAL A 51 43.80 32.98 63.66
C VAL A 51 43.73 33.88 62.43
N SER A 52 43.98 35.19 62.53
CA SER A 52 44.02 36.03 61.32
C SER A 52 45.23 35.73 60.43
N THR A 53 46.38 35.36 61.00
CA THR A 53 47.58 35.01 60.22
C THR A 53 47.46 33.61 59.59
N VAL A 54 46.85 32.66 60.30
CA VAL A 54 46.57 31.31 59.79
C VAL A 54 45.41 31.33 58.81
N THR A 55 44.36 32.12 59.04
CA THR A 55 43.28 32.34 58.08
C THR A 55 43.81 33.06 56.85
N ASN A 56 44.64 34.10 56.96
CA ASN A 56 45.23 34.73 55.78
C ASN A 56 46.23 33.82 55.04
N ALA A 57 46.97 32.95 55.74
CA ALA A 57 47.81 31.94 55.11
C ALA A 57 46.97 30.81 54.48
N ILE A 58 45.83 30.44 55.05
CA ILE A 58 44.90 29.45 54.50
C ILE A 58 44.10 30.05 53.34
N THR A 59 43.71 31.32 53.38
CA THR A 59 43.01 32.01 52.28
C THR A 59 43.96 32.29 51.12
N ALA A 60 45.21 32.70 51.40
CA ALA A 60 46.25 32.84 50.37
C ALA A 60 46.71 31.47 49.81
N MET A 61 46.63 30.38 50.58
CA MET A 61 46.81 29.02 50.05
C MET A 61 45.52 28.44 49.44
N ALA A 62 44.34 28.96 49.73
CA ALA A 62 43.09 28.51 49.11
C ALA A 62 42.89 29.14 47.73
N GLU A 63 43.35 30.38 47.51
CA GLU A 63 43.39 31.00 46.17
C GLU A 63 44.39 30.30 45.23
N ASP A 64 45.54 29.85 45.74
CA ASP A 64 46.61 29.24 44.92
C ASP A 64 46.66 27.70 44.95
N THR A 65 45.72 27.01 45.62
CA THR A 65 45.63 25.53 45.57
C THR A 65 44.26 24.97 45.20
N TYR A 66 43.37 25.79 44.63
CA TYR A 66 42.11 25.35 44.03
C TYR A 66 41.83 26.05 42.68
N THR A 67 42.86 26.24 41.88
CA THR A 67 42.77 26.79 40.52
C THR A 67 43.64 25.95 39.59
N ASP A 68 43.01 25.40 38.54
CA ASP A 68 43.61 24.74 37.38
C ASP A 68 44.58 23.57 37.63
N ILE A 69 44.02 22.38 37.91
CA ILE A 69 44.47 21.23 37.10
C ILE A 69 44.01 21.58 35.69
N THR A 70 44.90 22.18 34.90
CA THR A 70 44.67 22.73 33.56
C THR A 70 43.50 22.04 32.86
N ASN A 71 42.31 22.65 32.87
CA ASN A 71 41.16 22.21 32.09
C ASN A 71 41.41 22.57 30.62
N ASP A 72 42.55 22.12 30.11
CA ASP A 72 43.05 22.34 28.78
C ASP A 72 42.51 21.22 27.90
N ILE A 73 41.84 21.59 26.82
CA ILE A 73 41.29 20.68 25.80
C ILE A 73 42.38 19.70 25.31
N LYS A 74 43.65 20.13 25.28
CA LYS A 74 44.79 19.32 24.83
C LYS A 74 45.23 18.25 25.81
N SER A 75 44.68 18.21 27.02
CA SER A 75 45.00 17.20 28.03
C SER A 75 44.37 15.83 27.77
N GLY A 76 43.49 15.73 26.75
CA GLY A 76 42.80 14.49 26.37
C GLY A 76 41.56 14.17 27.22
N VAL A 77 41.37 14.85 28.36
CA VAL A 77 40.16 14.80 29.18
C VAL A 77 39.75 16.23 29.52
N PHE A 78 38.58 16.66 29.08
CA PHE A 78 38.03 17.98 29.38
C PHE A 78 36.85 17.84 30.32
N THR A 79 36.93 18.46 31.49
CA THR A 79 35.88 18.36 32.52
C THR A 79 34.94 19.55 32.41
N ILE A 80 33.65 19.29 32.21
CA ILE A 80 32.63 20.34 32.24
C ILE A 80 32.09 20.43 33.67
N GLN A 81 32.37 21.57 34.32
CA GLN A 81 31.85 21.87 35.65
C GLN A 81 30.69 22.86 35.62
N ASN A 82 30.64 23.72 34.62
CA ASN A 82 29.62 24.76 34.45
C ASN A 82 29.44 25.06 32.96
N ALA A 83 28.51 25.96 32.64
CA ALA A 83 28.21 26.33 31.26
C ALA A 83 29.33 27.09 30.54
N ASP A 84 30.21 27.78 31.27
CA ASP A 84 31.35 28.47 30.64
C ASP A 84 32.37 27.47 30.12
N ASP A 85 32.59 26.35 30.80
CA ASP A 85 33.42 25.26 30.29
C ASP A 85 32.83 24.65 29.02
N PHE A 86 31.51 24.48 28.98
CA PHE A 86 30.83 24.00 27.77
C PHE A 86 30.95 25.01 26.61
N LYS A 87 30.75 26.31 26.88
CA LYS A 87 30.96 27.39 25.89
C LYS A 87 32.40 27.46 25.39
N LYS A 88 33.39 27.24 26.27
CA LYS A 88 34.81 27.16 25.86
C LYS A 88 35.02 26.02 24.87
N LEU A 89 34.41 24.86 25.12
CA LEU A 89 34.51 23.71 24.23
C LEU A 89 33.81 23.97 22.88
N LEU A 90 32.61 24.54 22.88
CA LEU A 90 31.89 24.91 21.66
C LEU A 90 32.63 25.93 20.78
N ASN A 91 33.36 26.86 21.40
CA ASN A 91 34.13 27.89 20.69
C ASN A 91 35.55 27.45 20.30
N ALA A 92 35.99 26.26 20.72
CA ALA A 92 37.29 25.72 20.36
C ALA A 92 37.29 25.18 18.91
N ASP A 93 38.49 25.04 18.32
CA ASP A 93 38.62 24.36 17.02
C ASP A 93 38.21 22.89 17.18
N PRO A 94 37.24 22.38 16.40
CA PRO A 94 36.84 20.98 16.42
C PRO A 94 37.99 19.97 16.29
N ALA A 95 39.08 20.34 15.62
CA ALA A 95 40.28 19.51 15.53
C ALA A 95 40.96 19.28 16.90
N ASP A 96 40.85 20.22 17.84
CA ASP A 96 41.48 20.13 19.16
C ASP A 96 40.73 19.19 20.11
N TYR A 97 39.41 19.05 19.98
CA TYR A 97 38.58 18.24 20.86
C TYR A 97 37.99 16.97 20.22
N GLN A 98 38.30 16.70 18.95
CA GLN A 98 37.71 15.61 18.18
C GLN A 98 37.72 14.24 18.90
N LYS A 99 38.82 13.93 19.61
CA LYS A 99 39.14 12.60 20.17
C LYS A 99 39.19 12.57 21.70
N ILE A 100 38.76 13.64 22.37
CA ILE A 100 38.94 13.76 23.82
C ILE A 100 37.85 13.01 24.59
N THR A 101 38.08 12.79 25.89
CA THR A 101 37.01 12.44 26.82
C THR A 101 36.41 13.72 27.40
N ILE A 102 35.13 13.93 27.19
CA ILE A 102 34.34 14.97 27.85
C ILE A 102 33.74 14.36 29.12
N LEU A 103 34.10 14.88 30.29
CA LEU A 103 33.60 14.41 31.58
C LEU A 103 32.65 15.45 32.20
N PHE A 104 31.39 15.10 32.41
CA PHE A 104 30.45 15.94 33.14
C PHE A 104 30.54 15.68 34.65
N SER A 105 30.90 16.70 35.43
CA SER A 105 31.09 16.58 36.88
C SER A 105 29.76 16.47 37.67
N ASN A 106 29.82 15.99 38.93
CA ASN A 106 28.65 15.68 39.79
C ASN A 106 27.71 16.85 40.15
N ASN A 107 28.02 18.08 39.76
CA ASN A 107 27.21 19.27 40.07
C ASN A 107 26.22 19.63 38.94
N GLN A 108 25.67 18.64 38.22
CA GLN A 108 24.78 18.90 37.07
C GLN A 108 23.45 19.57 37.43
N SER A 109 23.07 19.59 38.71
CA SER A 109 21.97 20.40 39.23
C SER A 109 22.16 21.92 39.07
N GLN A 110 23.28 22.36 38.49
CA GLN A 110 23.60 23.76 38.22
C GLN A 110 23.30 24.24 36.80
N PHE A 111 23.14 23.36 35.81
CA PHE A 111 22.83 23.81 34.45
C PHE A 111 21.41 24.35 34.38
N LYS A 112 21.28 25.61 33.97
CA LYS A 112 20.01 26.26 33.70
C LYS A 112 19.86 26.48 32.20
N ALA A 113 18.60 26.48 31.73
CA ALA A 113 18.28 26.84 30.35
C ALA A 113 18.92 28.18 29.92
N SER A 114 18.93 29.16 30.82
CA SER A 114 19.52 30.50 30.62
C SER A 114 21.02 30.47 30.32
N ASP A 115 21.71 29.41 30.74
CA ASP A 115 23.15 29.33 30.56
C ASP A 115 23.53 29.04 29.11
N PHE A 116 22.59 28.49 28.33
CA PHE A 116 22.76 28.09 26.94
C PHE A 116 22.10 29.04 25.93
N THR A 117 21.53 30.17 26.40
CA THR A 117 20.93 31.18 25.52
C THR A 117 21.97 31.75 24.54
N GLY A 118 21.60 31.85 23.26
CA GLY A 118 22.47 32.38 22.20
C GLY A 118 23.44 31.37 21.58
N ILE A 119 23.40 30.10 22.00
CA ILE A 119 24.14 29.02 21.35
C ILE A 119 23.29 28.43 20.22
N GLU A 120 23.86 28.40 19.01
CA GLU A 120 23.15 27.95 17.81
C GLU A 120 23.66 26.63 17.23
N LYS A 121 24.86 26.18 17.60
CA LYS A 121 25.51 25.00 17.02
C LYS A 121 26.06 24.09 18.11
N GLY A 122 26.02 22.78 17.83
CA GLY A 122 26.60 21.74 18.67
C GLY A 122 28.10 21.54 18.43
N LEU A 123 28.64 20.48 19.04
CA LEU A 123 30.04 20.08 18.92
C LEU A 123 30.34 19.39 17.57
N GLY A 124 31.57 19.58 17.09
CA GLY A 124 32.08 18.95 15.86
C GLY A 124 31.71 19.70 14.58
N ASN A 125 32.32 19.31 13.47
CA ASN A 125 31.94 19.74 12.12
C ASN A 125 32.18 18.60 11.12
N GLU A 126 31.84 18.82 9.85
CA GLU A 126 31.95 17.80 8.79
C GLU A 126 33.37 17.22 8.65
N ASN A 127 34.40 18.06 8.77
CA ASN A 127 35.80 17.64 8.65
C ASN A 127 36.33 16.99 9.94
N TYR A 128 35.79 17.38 11.09
CA TYR A 128 36.21 16.97 12.42
C TYR A 128 34.98 16.59 13.26
N PRO A 129 34.32 15.47 12.94
CA PRO A 129 33.21 14.97 13.75
C PRO A 129 33.71 14.61 15.15
N PHE A 130 32.88 14.75 16.18
CA PHE A 130 33.23 14.25 17.49
C PHE A 130 33.30 12.71 17.46
N ILE A 131 34.45 12.14 17.78
CA ILE A 131 34.70 10.68 17.81
C ILE A 131 35.17 10.19 19.18
N GLY A 132 35.19 11.10 20.15
CA GLY A 132 35.69 10.88 21.50
C GLY A 132 34.72 10.13 22.39
N THR A 133 34.83 10.39 23.69
CA THR A 133 33.96 9.77 24.70
C THR A 133 33.27 10.84 25.52
N VAL A 134 31.97 10.71 25.76
CA VAL A 134 31.23 11.52 26.73
C VAL A 134 30.89 10.66 27.94
N LYS A 135 31.34 11.07 29.13
CA LYS A 135 31.09 10.38 30.39
C LYS A 135 30.39 11.24 31.42
N ALA A 136 29.52 10.62 32.18
CA ALA A 136 29.11 11.13 33.47
C ALA A 136 30.10 10.67 34.55
N ASN A 137 30.17 11.40 35.66
CA ASN A 137 30.84 10.88 36.83
C ASN A 137 30.09 9.63 37.38
N GLU A 138 30.81 8.75 38.07
CA GLU A 138 30.33 7.41 38.47
C GLU A 138 28.88 7.40 39.01
N GLY A 139 28.01 6.65 38.32
CA GLY A 139 26.62 6.38 38.75
C GLY A 139 25.58 7.44 38.39
N SER A 140 25.94 8.50 37.66
CA SER A 140 25.00 9.57 37.27
C SER A 140 24.70 9.55 35.76
N ALA A 141 23.56 10.11 35.36
CA ALA A 141 23.27 10.41 33.96
C ALA A 141 23.58 11.89 33.66
N ILE A 142 23.72 12.27 32.39
CA ILE A 142 24.07 13.64 31.97
C ILE A 142 22.80 14.45 31.71
N ASN A 143 22.44 15.41 32.56
CA ASN A 143 21.25 16.26 32.39
C ASN A 143 21.60 17.58 31.67
N LEU A 144 21.04 17.78 30.47
CA LEU A 144 21.30 18.94 29.61
C LEU A 144 20.01 19.69 29.24
N PRO A 145 19.79 20.91 29.77
CA PRO A 145 18.69 21.77 29.37
C PRO A 145 19.04 22.61 28.13
N ILE A 146 19.21 21.96 26.97
CA ILE A 146 19.65 22.61 25.72
C ILE A 146 18.54 22.64 24.65
N ASN A 147 18.53 23.69 23.84
CA ASN A 147 17.58 23.88 22.73
C ASN A 147 18.22 23.65 21.34
N PHE A 148 19.40 23.05 21.28
CA PHE A 148 20.13 22.71 20.05
C PHE A 148 20.69 21.29 20.18
N ALA A 149 21.06 20.67 19.06
CA ALA A 149 21.69 19.36 19.09
C ALA A 149 23.04 19.41 19.83
N LEU A 150 23.30 18.46 20.72
CA LEU A 150 24.58 18.38 21.43
C LEU A 150 25.78 18.33 20.44
N PHE A 151 25.60 17.64 19.32
CA PHE A 151 26.57 17.53 18.25
C PHE A 151 26.02 18.10 16.93
N GLU A 152 26.81 18.93 16.26
CA GLU A 152 26.55 19.26 14.86
C GLU A 152 26.94 18.06 13.97
N TYR A 153 28.09 17.43 14.27
CA TYR A 153 28.58 16.21 13.63
C TYR A 153 29.15 15.24 14.68
N LEU A 154 28.55 14.06 14.76
CA LEU A 154 28.93 12.95 15.63
C LEU A 154 29.39 11.76 14.78
N SER A 155 30.48 11.09 15.13
CA SER A 155 30.79 9.80 14.51
C SER A 155 30.07 8.67 15.23
N ASP A 156 29.59 7.69 14.48
CA ASP A 156 29.07 6.43 15.04
C ASP A 156 30.11 5.65 15.88
N SER A 157 31.41 6.01 15.81
CA SER A 157 32.46 5.50 16.67
C SER A 157 32.52 6.10 18.08
N ALA A 158 31.74 7.14 18.36
CA ALA A 158 31.76 7.84 19.63
C ALA A 158 31.13 6.99 20.76
N ASN A 159 31.71 7.09 21.95
CA ASN A 159 31.21 6.41 23.14
C ASN A 159 30.47 7.39 24.04
N LEU A 160 29.17 7.18 24.25
CA LEU A 160 28.33 8.08 25.03
C LEU A 160 27.73 7.34 26.22
N ASP A 161 27.93 7.85 27.43
CA ASP A 161 27.12 7.45 28.60
C ASP A 161 25.66 7.88 28.43
N THR A 162 24.79 7.50 29.38
CA THR A 162 23.38 7.90 29.36
C THR A 162 23.23 9.42 29.43
N ILE A 163 22.58 10.01 28.42
CA ILE A 163 22.29 11.44 28.35
C ILE A 163 20.77 11.65 28.55
N ILE A 164 20.43 12.58 29.43
CA ILE A 164 19.08 13.07 29.71
C ILE A 164 18.96 14.48 29.10
N PHE A 165 18.09 14.62 28.10
CA PHE A 165 17.78 15.92 27.53
C PHE A 165 16.52 16.50 28.16
N ALA A 166 16.66 17.71 28.69
CA ALA A 166 15.55 18.60 29.03
C ALA A 166 15.45 19.65 27.92
N ARG A 167 14.24 19.93 27.41
CA ARG A 167 14.00 20.95 26.36
C ARG A 167 13.24 22.16 26.94
N PRO A 168 13.94 23.23 27.33
CA PRO A 168 13.33 24.46 27.86
C PRO A 168 12.35 25.15 26.92
N GLU A 169 12.65 25.17 25.62
CA GLU A 169 11.86 25.87 24.60
C GLU A 169 11.68 25.01 23.34
N GLU A 170 10.67 25.35 22.55
CA GLU A 170 10.43 24.72 21.24
C GLU A 170 11.48 25.22 20.23
N LYS A 171 12.20 24.30 19.59
CA LYS A 171 13.19 24.65 18.57
C LYS A 171 13.43 23.52 17.57
N ASN A 172 13.49 23.89 16.29
CA ASN A 172 13.69 22.99 15.15
C ASN A 172 15.16 22.50 15.07
N SER A 173 15.56 21.65 15.99
CA SER A 173 16.91 21.03 16.02
C SER A 173 16.82 19.63 16.62
N ALA A 174 17.75 18.75 16.26
CA ALA A 174 17.84 17.41 16.82
C ALA A 174 18.21 17.42 18.32
N LEU A 175 18.01 16.32 19.04
CA LEU A 175 18.43 16.22 20.45
C LEU A 175 19.92 15.88 20.56
N LEU A 176 20.33 14.76 19.96
CA LEU A 176 21.69 14.26 20.08
C LEU A 176 22.60 14.87 19.03
N ALA A 177 22.29 14.65 17.74
CA ALA A 177 23.16 15.05 16.64
C ALA A 177 22.37 15.51 15.42
N GLU A 178 22.77 16.62 14.79
CA GLU A 178 22.22 17.01 13.48
C GLU A 178 22.69 16.06 12.37
N ASN A 179 23.95 15.60 12.46
CA ASN A 179 24.54 14.66 11.52
C ASN A 179 25.33 13.57 12.26
N VAL A 180 25.04 12.31 11.94
CA VAL A 180 25.87 11.17 12.33
C VAL A 180 26.62 10.67 11.11
N ILE A 181 27.94 10.53 11.22
CA ILE A 181 28.80 10.07 10.12
C ILE A 181 29.51 8.77 10.47
N HIS A 182 29.84 7.99 9.44
CA HIS A 182 30.56 6.75 9.61
C HIS A 182 32.01 6.99 10.05
N GLY A 183 32.42 6.29 11.11
CA GLY A 183 33.78 6.20 11.62
C GLY A 183 34.32 4.77 11.57
N ASP A 184 35.53 4.57 12.11
CA ASP A 184 36.20 3.27 12.11
C ASP A 184 35.67 2.37 13.24
N VAL A 185 34.47 1.81 13.05
CA VAL A 185 33.86 0.84 13.98
C VAL A 185 33.40 -0.43 13.30
N ALA A 186 33.73 -1.56 13.93
CA ALA A 186 33.27 -2.89 13.49
C ALA A 186 31.82 -3.22 13.91
N SER A 187 31.26 -2.50 14.89
CA SER A 187 29.91 -2.69 15.41
C SER A 187 29.31 -1.40 15.95
N ALA A 188 27.99 -1.25 15.89
CA ALA A 188 27.27 -0.09 16.44
C ALA A 188 27.59 0.12 17.93
N ASN A 189 27.96 1.33 18.31
CA ASN A 189 27.97 1.69 19.73
C ASN A 189 26.54 1.94 20.19
N LYS A 190 26.22 1.42 21.39
CA LYS A 190 24.90 1.62 21.99
C LYS A 190 24.83 2.97 22.71
N TRP A 191 23.98 3.87 22.23
CA TRP A 191 23.71 5.18 22.84
C TRP A 191 22.39 5.17 23.59
N LYS A 192 22.41 5.63 24.85
CA LYS A 192 21.24 5.66 25.73
C LYS A 192 20.76 7.09 25.93
N ILE A 193 19.60 7.40 25.38
CA ILE A 193 19.01 8.73 25.42
C ILE A 193 17.73 8.69 26.23
N LYS A 194 17.61 9.59 27.20
CA LYS A 194 16.37 9.84 27.93
C LYS A 194 15.88 11.25 27.58
N ALA A 195 14.60 11.40 27.28
CA ALA A 195 13.96 12.71 27.14
C ALA A 195 12.98 12.90 28.30
N ASP A 196 13.21 13.91 29.14
CA ASP A 196 12.43 14.19 30.36
C ASP A 196 12.00 15.66 30.44
N PRO A 197 10.74 16.00 30.79
CA PRO A 197 10.32 17.39 30.94
C PRO A 197 11.23 18.17 31.90
N VAL A 198 11.31 19.48 31.67
CA VAL A 198 12.33 20.36 32.26
C VAL A 198 12.18 20.56 33.77
N ASP A 199 11.06 20.17 34.38
CA ASP A 199 10.88 20.30 35.82
C ASP A 199 10.00 19.22 36.47
N ASP A 200 10.13 19.13 37.80
CA ASP A 200 9.31 18.31 38.69
C ASP A 200 7.88 18.89 38.90
N SER A 201 7.40 19.85 38.08
CA SER A 201 6.10 20.53 38.27
C SER A 201 4.90 19.76 37.73
N GLY A 202 5.11 18.57 37.17
CA GLY A 202 4.03 17.74 36.61
C GLY A 202 3.66 18.09 35.17
N ALA A 203 4.59 18.61 34.38
CA ALA A 203 4.39 18.85 32.95
C ALA A 203 4.15 17.53 32.18
N THR A 204 3.07 17.48 31.41
CA THR A 204 2.64 16.28 30.66
C THR A 204 2.99 16.32 29.17
N ILE A 205 3.60 17.40 28.68
CA ILE A 205 4.00 17.58 27.27
C ILE A 205 5.48 17.97 27.22
N TYR A 206 6.28 17.20 26.48
CA TYR A 206 7.67 17.51 26.17
C TYR A 206 7.73 18.51 25.00
N LYS A 207 8.55 19.55 25.13
CA LYS A 207 8.72 20.57 24.09
C LYS A 207 9.27 19.98 22.79
N SER A 208 8.85 20.52 21.65
CA SER A 208 9.12 19.93 20.35
C SER A 208 10.59 19.97 19.93
N PHE A 209 11.02 18.95 19.20
CA PHE A 209 12.33 18.81 18.55
C PHE A 209 12.18 18.06 17.22
N THR A 210 13.19 18.04 16.35
CA THR A 210 13.02 17.46 15.00
C THR A 210 13.21 15.94 14.96
N SER A 211 14.12 15.40 15.76
CA SER A 211 14.47 13.98 15.91
C SER A 211 15.55 13.80 16.98
N VAL A 212 15.86 12.58 17.41
CA VAL A 212 17.08 12.32 18.19
C VAL A 212 18.32 12.50 17.31
N ILE A 213 18.29 11.95 16.09
CA ILE A 213 19.33 12.13 15.07
C ILE A 213 18.73 12.79 13.84
N GLY A 214 19.21 13.98 13.47
CA GLY A 214 18.74 14.69 12.28
C GLY A 214 18.94 13.87 11.00
N ASN A 215 20.21 13.55 10.71
CA ASN A 215 20.60 12.83 9.51
C ASN A 215 21.69 11.79 9.81
N MET A 216 21.46 10.54 9.45
CA MET A 216 22.51 9.52 9.37
C MET A 216 23.10 9.54 7.97
N LYS A 217 24.38 9.87 7.85
CA LYS A 217 25.12 9.91 6.58
C LYS A 217 25.52 8.51 6.12
N ASN A 218 25.84 8.39 4.83
CA ASN A 218 26.13 7.13 4.15
C ASN A 218 27.00 6.17 5.00
N GLY A 219 26.53 4.94 5.20
CA GLY A 219 27.21 3.88 5.94
C GLY A 219 27.19 3.98 7.48
N ALA A 220 26.64 5.04 8.06
CA ALA A 220 26.61 5.20 9.52
C ALA A 220 25.77 4.10 10.21
N THR A 221 26.28 3.59 11.33
CA THR A 221 25.70 2.45 12.05
C THR A 221 25.48 2.75 13.54
N VAL A 222 24.24 2.79 14.01
CA VAL A 222 23.87 3.24 15.36
C VAL A 222 22.92 2.25 16.06
N ASP A 223 23.13 2.02 17.35
CA ASP A 223 22.20 1.36 18.27
C ASP A 223 21.69 2.40 19.28
N LEU A 224 20.39 2.70 19.23
CA LEU A 224 19.77 3.77 19.98
C LEU A 224 18.72 3.24 20.96
N ASP A 225 18.94 3.49 22.24
CA ASP A 225 18.01 3.16 23.33
C ASP A 225 17.34 4.45 23.81
N ILE A 226 16.08 4.65 23.40
CA ILE A 226 15.28 5.83 23.73
C ILE A 226 14.35 5.48 24.89
N THR A 227 14.55 6.16 26.01
CA THR A 227 13.64 6.11 27.16
C THR A 227 12.84 7.40 27.25
N LEU A 228 11.52 7.27 27.22
CA LEU A 228 10.57 8.37 27.43
C LEU A 228 9.89 8.17 28.79
N SER A 229 9.67 9.26 29.52
CA SER A 229 8.95 9.21 30.80
C SER A 229 7.48 8.84 30.58
N ASN A 230 6.93 8.03 31.49
CA ASN A 230 5.52 7.64 31.45
C ASN A 230 4.63 8.89 31.55
N ASP A 231 3.49 8.87 30.85
CA ASP A 231 2.49 9.96 30.83
C ASP A 231 2.93 11.27 30.16
N VAL A 232 4.09 11.30 29.50
CA VAL A 232 4.56 12.45 28.73
C VAL A 232 4.24 12.29 27.24
N LYS A 233 3.52 13.26 26.66
CA LYS A 233 3.36 13.39 25.20
C LYS A 233 4.60 14.04 24.60
N VAL A 234 5.25 13.37 23.65
CA VAL A 234 6.42 13.91 22.94
C VAL A 234 6.00 14.42 21.57
N GLU A 235 6.38 15.65 21.24
CA GLU A 235 6.14 16.25 19.94
C GLU A 235 7.44 16.28 19.12
N VAL A 236 7.42 15.69 17.93
CA VAL A 236 8.55 15.65 17.00
C VAL A 236 8.14 16.45 15.75
N SER A 237 8.67 17.66 15.59
CA SER A 237 8.24 18.57 14.51
C SER A 237 9.31 19.55 14.05
N GLY A 238 9.05 20.24 12.94
CA GLY A 238 9.88 21.36 12.46
C GLY A 238 10.88 21.04 11.34
N GLY A 239 10.97 19.79 10.89
CA GLY A 239 11.83 19.35 9.77
C GLY A 239 11.05 18.94 8.51
N ASP A 240 11.76 18.82 7.38
CA ASP A 240 11.19 18.25 6.15
C ASP A 240 10.88 16.75 6.33
N ASN A 241 11.79 16.02 6.98
CA ASN A 241 11.61 14.62 7.36
C ASN A 241 11.59 14.52 8.90
N ALA A 242 10.55 13.91 9.46
CA ALA A 242 10.38 13.80 10.91
C ALA A 242 10.30 12.33 11.35
N GLY A 243 11.05 11.99 12.40
CA GLY A 243 10.99 10.70 13.08
C GLY A 243 11.67 10.78 14.43
N LEU A 244 11.12 10.10 15.44
CA LEU A 244 11.65 10.18 16.81
C LEU A 244 13.12 9.76 16.86
N ALA A 245 13.46 8.65 16.21
CA ALA A 245 14.82 8.15 16.20
C ALA A 245 15.67 8.92 15.17
N CYS A 246 15.19 9.04 13.93
CA CYS A 246 15.93 9.74 12.88
C CYS A 246 15.04 10.50 11.89
N GLY A 247 15.47 11.69 11.47
CA GLY A 247 14.85 12.42 10.37
C GLY A 247 15.11 11.74 9.03
N THR A 248 16.39 11.59 8.65
CA THR A 248 16.83 11.02 7.36
C THR A 248 17.93 9.99 7.54
N MET A 249 17.72 8.80 6.98
CA MET A 249 18.72 7.76 6.81
C MET A 249 19.22 7.75 5.36
N ASP A 250 20.49 8.11 5.15
CA ASP A 250 21.15 8.04 3.84
C ASP A 250 21.50 6.59 3.47
N GLU A 251 22.14 6.40 2.32
CA GLU A 251 22.45 5.08 1.76
C GLU A 251 23.21 4.17 2.75
N ASN A 252 22.88 2.88 2.73
CA ASN A 252 23.57 1.83 3.51
C ASN A 252 23.72 2.10 5.02
N THR A 253 22.88 2.96 5.59
CA THR A 253 22.85 3.23 7.03
C THR A 253 22.16 2.10 7.80
N SER A 254 22.52 1.89 9.06
CA SER A 254 21.89 0.89 9.92
C SER A 254 21.53 1.49 11.27
N LEU A 255 20.25 1.46 11.63
CA LEU A 255 19.74 1.97 12.90
C LEU A 255 19.00 0.85 13.65
N ALA A 256 19.54 0.44 14.79
CA ALA A 256 18.80 -0.34 15.77
C ALA A 256 18.13 0.60 16.78
N VAL A 257 16.85 0.37 17.08
CA VAL A 257 16.09 1.19 18.02
C VAL A 257 15.38 0.35 19.08
N SER A 258 15.57 0.76 20.33
CA SER A 258 14.76 0.33 21.48
C SER A 258 13.98 1.54 22.01
N LEU A 259 12.67 1.40 22.17
CA LEU A 259 11.78 2.46 22.64
C LEU A 259 10.85 1.95 23.74
N SER A 260 10.85 2.62 24.89
CA SER A 260 9.84 2.41 25.94
C SER A 260 8.51 3.05 25.53
N SER A 261 7.38 2.37 25.78
CA SER A 261 6.03 2.79 25.36
C SER A 261 5.72 4.26 25.61
N SER A 262 5.17 4.96 24.60
CA SER A 262 4.95 6.41 24.67
C SER A 262 3.76 6.89 23.83
N SER A 263 3.27 8.09 24.15
CA SER A 263 2.38 8.92 23.31
C SER A 263 3.22 9.90 22.50
N LEU A 264 3.04 9.92 21.19
CA LEU A 264 3.90 10.67 20.24
C LEU A 264 3.05 11.49 19.28
N ASP A 265 3.53 12.66 18.91
CA ASP A 265 2.98 13.47 17.82
C ASP A 265 4.12 13.85 16.88
N VAL A 266 4.16 13.23 15.70
CA VAL A 266 5.26 13.36 14.74
C VAL A 266 4.75 14.08 13.51
N SER A 267 5.28 15.26 13.22
CA SER A 267 4.87 16.10 12.10
C SER A 267 6.05 16.53 11.25
N GLY A 268 6.04 16.12 9.98
CA GLY A 268 7.04 16.51 8.99
C GLY A 268 6.39 17.20 7.79
N LYS A 269 7.12 18.04 7.08
CA LYS A 269 6.59 18.69 5.86
C LYS A 269 6.47 17.69 4.71
N SER A 270 7.53 16.94 4.43
CA SER A 270 7.61 16.00 3.32
C SER A 270 7.32 14.57 3.76
N ASN A 271 8.01 14.08 4.79
CA ASN A 271 7.87 12.69 5.23
C ASN A 271 7.82 12.62 6.76
N ALA A 272 6.97 11.75 7.30
CA ALA A 272 6.95 11.50 8.74
C ALA A 272 6.62 10.03 9.05
N GLY A 273 7.32 9.48 10.04
CA GLY A 273 7.04 8.18 10.64
C GLY A 273 7.49 8.15 12.09
N VAL A 274 6.96 7.24 12.92
CA VAL A 274 7.31 7.20 14.35
C VAL A 274 8.82 7.10 14.55
N PHE A 275 9.48 6.20 13.85
CA PHE A 275 10.91 5.99 14.01
C PHE A 275 11.72 6.85 13.04
N VAL A 276 11.36 6.82 11.75
CA VAL A 276 12.16 7.42 10.69
C VAL A 276 11.31 8.23 9.71
N GLY A 277 11.75 9.45 9.37
CA GLY A 277 11.10 10.25 8.34
C GLY A 277 11.33 9.70 6.93
N LYS A 278 12.60 9.53 6.53
CA LYS A 278 13.00 9.02 5.21
C LYS A 278 14.13 7.99 5.30
N MET A 279 14.02 6.89 4.57
CA MET A 279 15.06 5.87 4.38
C MET A 279 15.49 5.76 2.92
N SER A 280 16.79 5.82 2.68
CA SER A 280 17.38 5.71 1.33
C SER A 280 17.83 4.28 1.01
N THR A 281 18.32 4.07 -0.20
CA THR A 281 18.73 2.74 -0.69
C THR A 281 19.72 2.05 0.25
N GLY A 282 19.40 0.81 0.63
CA GLY A 282 20.25 -0.01 1.51
C GLY A 282 20.18 0.35 2.99
N ALA A 283 19.41 1.39 3.38
CA ALA A 283 19.18 1.71 4.78
C ALA A 283 18.41 0.59 5.49
N THR A 284 18.78 0.28 6.73
CA THR A 284 18.17 -0.79 7.55
C THR A 284 17.71 -0.24 8.90
N LEU A 285 16.44 -0.42 9.22
CA LEU A 285 15.85 -0.12 10.53
C LEU A 285 15.56 -1.43 11.27
N ASN A 286 16.18 -1.63 12.42
CA ASN A 286 15.93 -2.77 13.31
C ASN A 286 15.20 -2.29 14.56
N ILE A 287 14.03 -2.88 14.84
CA ILE A 287 13.25 -2.58 16.04
C ILE A 287 13.47 -3.70 17.04
N ASP A 288 14.38 -3.47 17.99
CA ASP A 288 14.82 -4.49 18.95
C ASP A 288 13.85 -4.63 20.11
N LYS A 289 13.27 -3.51 20.57
CA LYS A 289 12.31 -3.47 21.69
C LYS A 289 11.31 -2.34 21.47
N CYS A 290 10.06 -2.71 21.20
CA CYS A 290 8.92 -1.79 21.26
C CYS A 290 7.63 -2.62 21.24
N ASN A 291 6.96 -2.77 22.39
CA ASN A 291 5.79 -3.64 22.49
C ASN A 291 4.48 -2.91 22.15
N ALA A 292 4.40 -1.61 22.44
CA ALA A 292 3.20 -0.82 22.17
C ALA A 292 3.54 0.67 21.94
N LEU A 293 2.83 1.25 20.97
CA LEU A 293 2.81 2.67 20.65
C LEU A 293 1.38 3.16 20.79
N THR A 294 1.09 3.97 21.80
CA THR A 294 -0.29 4.33 22.16
C THR A 294 -0.56 5.81 22.03
N GLY A 295 -1.61 6.18 21.30
CA GLY A 295 -1.97 7.59 21.07
C GLY A 295 -1.02 8.32 20.12
N VAL A 296 -0.40 7.59 19.19
CA VAL A 296 0.55 8.15 18.22
C VAL A 296 -0.16 8.90 17.10
N ASN A 297 0.19 10.16 16.87
CA ASN A 297 -0.26 10.89 15.69
C ASN A 297 0.94 11.13 14.76
N VAL A 298 0.78 10.85 13.47
CA VAL A 298 1.78 11.13 12.46
C VAL A 298 1.15 12.00 11.37
N SER A 299 1.84 13.04 10.93
CA SER A 299 1.37 13.92 9.85
C SER A 299 2.49 14.37 8.91
N ALA A 300 2.26 14.26 7.59
CA ALA A 300 3.17 14.75 6.54
C ALA A 300 2.51 14.68 5.15
N ASN A 301 3.23 15.09 4.10
CA ASN A 301 2.84 14.73 2.74
C ASN A 301 2.81 13.20 2.55
N ASN A 302 3.93 12.54 2.84
CA ASN A 302 4.01 11.09 2.93
C ASN A 302 4.09 10.68 4.41
N ALA A 303 2.95 10.31 4.98
CA ALA A 303 2.86 9.90 6.38
C ALA A 303 2.78 8.39 6.47
N GLY A 304 3.71 7.79 7.20
CA GLY A 304 3.72 6.36 7.50
C GLY A 304 3.70 6.11 8.99
N GLY A 305 3.21 4.96 9.41
CA GLY A 305 3.18 4.67 10.84
C GLY A 305 4.54 4.50 11.47
N LEU A 306 5.43 3.77 10.81
CA LEU A 306 6.80 3.60 11.28
C LEU A 306 7.77 4.46 10.49
N VAL A 307 7.57 4.53 9.17
CA VAL A 307 8.48 5.20 8.25
C VAL A 307 7.70 6.05 7.24
N GLY A 308 8.07 7.32 7.08
CA GLY A 308 7.40 8.22 6.14
C GLY A 308 7.57 7.80 4.67
N SER A 309 8.81 7.76 4.19
CA SER A 309 9.14 7.15 2.90
C SER A 309 10.40 6.29 2.94
N ALA A 310 10.42 5.27 2.08
CA ALA A 310 11.53 4.35 1.97
C ALA A 310 11.78 3.94 0.51
N GLU A 311 13.05 3.82 0.15
CA GLU A 311 13.50 3.28 -1.13
C GLU A 311 14.50 2.17 -0.89
N ASN A 312 14.22 0.94 -1.39
CA ASN A 312 15.14 -0.20 -1.29
C ASN A 312 15.65 -0.51 0.13
N ALA A 313 14.86 -0.14 1.13
CA ALA A 313 15.22 -0.19 2.54
C ALA A 313 14.68 -1.45 3.22
N GLU A 314 15.33 -1.83 4.32
CA GLU A 314 14.96 -2.98 5.12
C GLU A 314 14.39 -2.53 6.47
N ILE A 315 13.29 -3.18 6.89
CA ILE A 315 12.75 -3.03 8.23
C ILE A 315 12.66 -4.41 8.88
N ASN A 316 13.30 -4.57 10.02
CA ASN A 316 13.31 -5.81 10.77
C ASN A 316 12.72 -5.58 12.15
N VAL A 317 11.79 -6.44 12.53
CA VAL A 317 11.21 -6.47 13.88
C VAL A 317 11.81 -7.66 14.60
N GLY A 318 12.44 -7.40 15.75
CA GLY A 318 13.15 -8.39 16.56
C GLY A 318 12.27 -9.57 16.97
N GLU A 319 12.90 -10.71 17.25
CA GLU A 319 12.20 -11.93 17.67
C GLU A 319 11.44 -11.70 18.99
N GLY A 320 10.14 -12.04 19.00
CA GLY A 320 9.26 -11.82 20.16
C GLY A 320 8.73 -10.39 20.32
N VAL A 321 9.04 -9.48 19.40
CA VAL A 321 8.42 -8.14 19.35
C VAL A 321 7.16 -8.18 18.50
N THR A 322 6.03 -7.76 19.07
CA THR A 322 4.78 -7.51 18.35
C THR A 322 4.42 -6.05 18.53
N LEU A 323 4.46 -5.27 17.45
CA LEU A 323 4.17 -3.83 17.50
C LEU A 323 2.67 -3.61 17.52
N THR A 324 2.13 -3.26 18.69
CA THR A 324 0.74 -2.78 18.81
C THR A 324 0.69 -1.27 18.74
N MET A 325 0.09 -0.74 17.68
CA MET A 325 0.05 0.70 17.45
C MET A 325 -1.39 1.23 17.52
N THR A 326 -1.62 2.31 18.27
CA THR A 326 -2.91 3.02 18.28
C THR A 326 -2.68 4.51 18.10
N GLY A 327 -3.58 5.17 17.38
CA GLY A 327 -3.46 6.58 17.05
C GLY A 327 -3.92 6.87 15.62
N SER A 328 -3.33 7.86 14.95
CA SER A 328 -3.67 8.27 13.59
C SER A 328 -2.46 8.56 12.72
N VAL A 329 -2.51 8.17 11.44
CA VAL A 329 -1.55 8.62 10.42
C VAL A 329 -2.30 9.49 9.42
N THR A 330 -1.76 10.66 9.13
CA THR A 330 -2.44 11.72 8.41
C THR A 330 -1.57 12.22 7.27
N GLY A 331 -1.82 11.70 6.07
CA GLY A 331 -1.14 12.11 4.84
C GLY A 331 -1.82 13.30 4.16
N SER A 332 -1.05 14.07 3.37
CA SER A 332 -1.60 14.99 2.36
C SER A 332 -1.47 14.45 0.92
N VAL A 333 -0.61 13.45 0.71
CA VAL A 333 -0.40 12.73 -0.55
C VAL A 333 -0.55 11.22 -0.33
N THR A 334 0.13 10.67 0.68
CA THR A 334 0.01 9.25 1.02
C THR A 334 -0.10 9.05 2.53
N ALA A 335 -0.97 8.13 2.96
CA ALA A 335 -1.07 7.69 4.34
C ALA A 335 -1.01 6.16 4.41
N GLY A 336 -0.06 5.62 5.17
CA GLY A 336 0.10 4.18 5.35
C GLY A 336 0.38 3.77 6.79
N GLY A 337 -0.15 2.62 7.23
CA GLY A 337 0.07 2.15 8.60
C GLY A 337 1.49 1.68 8.88
N LEU A 338 2.23 1.26 7.85
CA LEU A 338 3.66 0.92 7.95
C LEU A 338 4.50 2.00 7.26
N PHE A 339 4.28 2.17 5.96
CA PHE A 339 4.97 3.14 5.11
C PHE A 339 4.00 4.12 4.48
N GLY A 340 4.32 5.41 4.49
CA GLY A 340 3.61 6.38 3.66
C GLY A 340 3.82 6.06 2.19
N SER A 341 5.09 5.91 1.79
CA SER A 341 5.50 5.48 0.46
C SER A 341 6.68 4.50 0.52
N TYR A 342 6.61 3.43 -0.28
CA TYR A 342 7.69 2.46 -0.42
C TYR A 342 7.98 2.19 -1.90
N THR A 343 9.23 2.36 -2.31
CA THR A 343 9.70 2.04 -3.66
C THR A 343 10.74 0.93 -3.62
N TYR A 344 10.52 -0.11 -4.42
CA TYR A 344 11.44 -1.22 -4.59
C TYR A 344 11.94 -1.29 -6.02
N SER A 345 13.26 -1.35 -6.21
CA SER A 345 13.92 -1.41 -7.51
C SER A 345 15.10 -2.38 -7.56
N LYS A 346 15.29 -3.21 -6.52
CA LYS A 346 16.27 -4.32 -6.56
C LYS A 346 15.73 -5.48 -7.39
N ALA A 347 16.64 -6.32 -7.91
CA ALA A 347 16.31 -7.46 -8.76
C ALA A 347 15.83 -8.71 -7.98
N ASP A 348 16.05 -8.76 -6.67
CA ASP A 348 15.67 -9.89 -5.82
C ASP A 348 14.20 -9.76 -5.35
N SER A 349 13.63 -10.82 -4.80
CA SER A 349 12.29 -10.75 -4.20
C SER A 349 12.29 -9.98 -2.87
N LYS A 350 11.17 -9.33 -2.56
CA LYS A 350 10.92 -8.68 -1.26
C LYS A 350 9.77 -9.36 -0.54
N GLU A 351 9.91 -9.58 0.76
CA GLU A 351 8.85 -10.11 1.60
C GLU A 351 8.51 -9.14 2.74
N PHE A 352 7.23 -8.95 2.98
CA PHE A 352 6.67 -8.20 4.10
C PHE A 352 5.75 -9.12 4.89
N ASP A 353 6.22 -9.53 6.06
CA ASP A 353 5.40 -10.22 7.05
C ASP A 353 4.64 -9.21 7.88
N ILE A 354 3.34 -9.08 7.61
CA ILE A 354 2.47 -8.13 8.30
C ILE A 354 1.94 -8.67 9.63
N SER A 355 2.19 -9.93 9.97
CA SER A 355 1.79 -10.50 11.27
C SER A 355 2.44 -9.82 12.47
N LYS A 356 3.62 -9.23 12.26
CA LYS A 356 4.40 -8.54 13.29
C LYS A 356 3.88 -7.14 13.61
N PHE A 357 2.92 -6.65 12.82
CA PHE A 357 2.33 -5.32 12.94
C PHE A 357 0.83 -5.44 13.19
N SER A 358 0.34 -4.86 14.28
CA SER A 358 -1.11 -4.80 14.55
C SER A 358 -1.64 -3.38 14.37
N GLY A 359 -2.90 -3.32 13.87
CA GLY A 359 -3.41 -2.22 13.06
C GLY A 359 -3.47 -0.83 13.72
N MET A 360 -3.19 0.19 12.91
CA MET A 360 -3.41 1.60 13.22
C MET A 360 -4.66 2.18 12.56
N LYS A 361 -5.26 3.21 13.18
CA LYS A 361 -6.32 3.98 12.50
C LYS A 361 -5.67 4.94 11.50
N MET A 362 -6.25 5.04 10.30
CA MET A 362 -5.76 5.90 9.23
C MET A 362 -6.65 7.14 9.10
N ALA A 363 -6.05 8.29 8.86
CA ALA A 363 -6.72 9.56 8.65
C ALA A 363 -6.09 10.30 7.44
N LEU A 364 -6.75 11.36 6.97
CA LEU A 364 -6.27 12.22 5.88
C LEU A 364 -6.55 13.66 6.27
N ALA A 365 -5.57 14.57 6.13
CA ALA A 365 -5.73 16.01 6.41
C ALA A 365 -5.59 16.89 5.17
N CYS A 366 -5.81 16.36 3.97
CA CYS A 366 -5.92 17.22 2.78
C CYS A 366 -7.06 18.23 2.97
N SER A 367 -6.81 19.52 2.75
CA SER A 367 -7.91 20.44 2.45
C SER A 367 -8.60 19.98 1.16
N SER A 368 -9.93 20.07 1.09
CA SER A 368 -10.70 19.79 -0.14
C SER A 368 -10.09 20.47 -1.39
N GLY A 369 -9.79 19.72 -2.46
CA GLY A 369 -9.15 20.20 -3.69
C GLY A 369 -8.43 19.08 -4.49
N ASP A 370 -7.69 19.43 -5.54
CA ASP A 370 -7.04 18.49 -6.51
C ASP A 370 -6.10 17.44 -5.87
N THR A 371 -5.48 17.77 -4.73
CA THR A 371 -4.62 16.84 -3.98
C THR A 371 -5.40 15.74 -3.28
N ALA A 372 -6.63 16.02 -2.84
CA ALA A 372 -7.48 15.02 -2.20
C ALA A 372 -7.87 13.90 -3.19
N ASP A 373 -8.14 14.25 -4.44
CA ASP A 373 -8.54 13.30 -5.50
C ASP A 373 -7.37 12.42 -6.00
N SER A 374 -6.12 12.72 -5.61
CA SER A 374 -4.93 11.90 -5.93
C SER A 374 -4.29 11.23 -4.70
N ALA A 375 -4.78 11.53 -3.49
CA ALA A 375 -4.24 10.98 -2.26
C ALA A 375 -4.50 9.46 -2.14
N ALA A 376 -3.49 8.72 -1.71
CA ALA A 376 -3.55 7.27 -1.55
C ALA A 376 -3.48 6.86 -0.08
N VAL A 377 -4.47 6.11 0.38
CA VAL A 377 -4.58 5.66 1.77
C VAL A 377 -4.61 4.14 1.81
N GLY A 378 -3.71 3.52 2.56
CA GLY A 378 -3.74 2.08 2.80
C GLY A 378 -3.37 1.71 4.23
N SER A 379 -3.91 0.60 4.73
CA SER A 379 -3.65 0.21 6.12
C SER A 379 -2.22 -0.26 6.37
N VAL A 380 -1.49 -0.64 5.33
CA VAL A 380 -0.06 -0.98 5.40
C VAL A 380 0.76 0.01 4.58
N PHE A 381 0.42 0.19 3.31
CA PHE A 381 1.13 1.09 2.39
C PHE A 381 0.19 2.15 1.85
N GLY A 382 0.58 3.43 1.96
CA GLY A 382 -0.10 4.49 1.21
C GLY A 382 0.16 4.33 -0.30
N LEU A 383 1.45 4.30 -0.66
CA LEU A 383 1.94 3.98 -2.00
C LEU A 383 2.95 2.83 -1.95
N LEU A 384 2.76 1.85 -2.82
CA LEU A 384 3.72 0.79 -3.09
C LEU A 384 4.10 0.79 -4.57
N THR A 385 5.39 0.95 -4.86
CA THR A 385 5.93 0.96 -6.22
C THR A 385 6.92 -0.18 -6.40
N ASN A 386 6.66 -1.06 -7.36
CA ASN A 386 7.63 -2.04 -7.85
C ASN A 386 8.23 -1.54 -9.17
N SER A 387 9.38 -0.87 -9.07
CA SER A 387 10.08 -0.25 -10.20
C SER A 387 11.02 -1.21 -10.93
N ALA A 388 11.18 -2.45 -10.45
CA ALA A 388 12.01 -3.46 -11.09
C ALA A 388 11.18 -4.39 -12.00
N ASP A 389 11.88 -5.06 -12.90
CA ASP A 389 11.31 -6.05 -13.83
C ASP A 389 11.53 -7.46 -13.30
N ASN A 390 10.53 -8.33 -13.45
CA ASN A 390 10.57 -9.74 -12.99
C ASN A 390 10.73 -9.89 -11.47
N VAL A 391 10.25 -8.92 -10.70
CA VAL A 391 10.45 -8.89 -9.25
C VAL A 391 9.15 -9.15 -8.51
N LYS A 392 9.23 -10.05 -7.55
CA LYS A 392 8.12 -10.41 -6.66
C LYS A 392 8.21 -9.64 -5.34
N ILE A 393 7.14 -8.92 -5.00
CA ILE A 393 6.89 -8.40 -3.67
C ILE A 393 5.78 -9.24 -3.04
N SER A 394 6.07 -9.90 -1.92
CA SER A 394 5.10 -10.68 -1.15
C SER A 394 4.68 -9.90 0.09
N ILE A 395 3.37 -9.82 0.36
CA ILE A 395 2.80 -9.36 1.61
C ILE A 395 2.00 -10.51 2.20
N THR A 396 2.46 -11.02 3.33
CA THR A 396 1.91 -12.23 3.96
C THR A 396 1.45 -11.92 5.38
N GLY A 397 0.23 -12.34 5.73
CA GLY A 397 -0.26 -12.31 7.10
C GLY A 397 -0.25 -13.70 7.74
N THR A 398 -0.97 -13.84 8.86
CA THR A 398 -1.42 -15.15 9.35
C THR A 398 -2.94 -15.16 9.50
N ALA A 399 -3.54 -16.35 9.52
CA ALA A 399 -4.98 -16.53 9.65
C ALA A 399 -5.60 -15.88 10.91
N ASN A 400 -4.80 -15.59 11.94
CA ASN A 400 -5.25 -14.94 13.18
C ASN A 400 -5.09 -13.41 13.16
N ASP A 401 -4.29 -12.87 12.23
CA ASP A 401 -4.00 -11.45 12.17
C ASP A 401 -5.06 -10.73 11.35
N THR A 402 -5.76 -9.81 12.01
CA THR A 402 -6.78 -8.99 11.38
C THR A 402 -6.26 -7.57 11.22
N ILE A 403 -6.11 -7.13 9.97
CA ILE A 403 -5.94 -5.72 9.64
C ILE A 403 -7.29 -5.04 9.85
N THR A 404 -7.44 -4.34 10.97
CA THR A 404 -8.61 -3.47 11.17
C THR A 404 -8.33 -2.12 10.55
N SER A 405 -8.95 -1.86 9.41
CA SER A 405 -8.85 -0.55 8.78
C SER A 405 -10.03 0.32 9.16
N ASN A 406 -9.71 1.46 9.76
CA ASN A 406 -10.68 2.49 10.07
C ASN A 406 -10.22 3.80 9.44
N PHE A 407 -10.71 4.07 8.23
CA PHE A 407 -10.57 5.38 7.60
C PHE A 407 -11.89 6.14 7.79
N ASN A 408 -11.85 7.14 8.66
CA ASN A 408 -12.98 8.02 8.92
C ASN A 408 -12.51 9.46 8.78
N SER A 409 -12.51 9.95 7.54
CA SER A 409 -12.20 11.34 7.23
C SER A 409 -13.43 12.02 6.63
N THR A 410 -13.61 13.30 6.95
CA THR A 410 -14.57 14.18 6.27
C THR A 410 -14.12 14.49 4.84
N VAL A 411 -12.83 14.34 4.55
CA VAL A 411 -12.22 14.56 3.25
C VAL A 411 -12.24 13.28 2.45
N ARG A 412 -12.64 13.37 1.18
CA ARG A 412 -12.63 12.23 0.26
C ARG A 412 -11.20 11.94 -0.19
N ALA A 413 -10.72 10.73 0.01
CA ALA A 413 -9.45 10.27 -0.56
C ALA A 413 -9.61 9.95 -2.06
N GLY A 414 -8.54 10.03 -2.83
CA GLY A 414 -8.52 9.56 -4.21
C GLY A 414 -8.66 8.05 -4.23
N PHE A 415 -7.76 7.35 -3.53
CA PHE A 415 -7.67 5.90 -3.55
C PHE A 415 -7.59 5.36 -2.13
N TYR A 416 -8.40 4.36 -1.82
CA TYR A 416 -8.36 3.68 -0.54
C TYR A 416 -8.28 2.16 -0.73
N GLY A 417 -7.31 1.52 -0.08
CA GLY A 417 -7.16 0.07 -0.03
C GLY A 417 -6.99 -0.45 1.39
N GLY A 418 -7.58 -1.60 1.71
CA GLY A 418 -7.40 -2.22 3.04
C GLY A 418 -5.97 -2.73 3.32
N VAL A 419 -5.10 -2.76 2.31
CA VAL A 419 -3.65 -3.06 2.47
C VAL A 419 -2.83 -1.96 1.79
N VAL A 420 -3.09 -1.72 0.50
CA VAL A 420 -2.32 -0.80 -0.34
C VAL A 420 -3.25 0.27 -0.92
N GLY A 421 -2.98 1.55 -0.66
CA GLY A 421 -3.77 2.64 -1.24
C GLY A 421 -3.64 2.70 -2.76
N ARG A 422 -2.40 2.81 -3.24
CA ARG A 422 -2.06 2.77 -4.66
C ARG A 422 -0.87 1.85 -4.93
N TYR A 423 -1.00 1.02 -5.96
CA TYR A 423 0.04 0.14 -6.45
C TYR A 423 0.43 0.48 -7.90
N SER A 424 1.72 0.46 -8.19
CA SER A 424 2.26 0.52 -9.56
C SER A 424 3.42 -0.46 -9.74
N ALA A 425 3.49 -1.04 -10.94
CA ALA A 425 4.55 -1.94 -11.36
C ALA A 425 5.11 -1.49 -12.71
N ASN A 426 6.44 -1.56 -12.87
CA ASN A 426 7.11 -1.20 -14.11
C ASN A 426 6.81 -2.17 -15.26
N ALA A 427 6.72 -3.48 -14.94
CA ALA A 427 6.54 -4.53 -15.93
C ALA A 427 5.52 -5.58 -15.48
N LEU A 428 4.84 -6.19 -16.47
CA LEU A 428 3.87 -7.26 -16.27
C LEU A 428 4.48 -8.51 -15.63
N SER A 429 5.78 -8.74 -15.85
CA SER A 429 6.51 -9.84 -15.25
C SER A 429 6.75 -9.67 -13.74
N SER A 430 6.49 -8.49 -13.18
CA SER A 430 6.61 -8.25 -11.74
C SER A 430 5.32 -8.60 -11.01
N GLU A 431 5.45 -9.26 -9.86
CA GLU A 431 4.34 -9.79 -9.07
C GLU A 431 4.18 -9.02 -7.75
N LEU A 432 2.94 -8.62 -7.44
CA LEU A 432 2.53 -8.37 -6.05
C LEU A 432 1.71 -9.57 -5.56
N ALA A 433 2.28 -10.34 -4.63
CA ALA A 433 1.63 -11.49 -4.03
C ALA A 433 1.04 -11.12 -2.66
N LEU A 434 -0.25 -11.29 -2.49
CA LEU A 434 -0.98 -11.08 -1.24
C LEU A 434 -1.50 -12.43 -0.74
N SER A 435 -1.07 -12.88 0.44
CA SER A 435 -1.56 -14.15 0.99
C SER A 435 -1.83 -14.16 2.49
N ASP A 436 -2.82 -14.97 2.88
CA ASP A 436 -3.14 -15.26 4.28
C ASP A 436 -3.50 -13.99 5.06
N ILE A 437 -4.25 -13.09 4.41
CA ILE A 437 -4.64 -11.78 4.94
C ILE A 437 -6.11 -11.78 5.38
N THR A 438 -6.38 -11.26 6.57
CA THR A 438 -7.73 -10.88 6.99
C THR A 438 -7.84 -9.37 7.11
N VAL A 439 -8.78 -8.75 6.38
CA VAL A 439 -9.05 -7.31 6.42
C VAL A 439 -10.47 -7.05 6.90
N ASN A 440 -10.61 -6.21 7.92
CA ASN A 440 -11.88 -5.68 8.40
C ASN A 440 -11.92 -4.16 8.22
N VAL A 441 -12.73 -3.68 7.28
CA VAL A 441 -12.97 -2.25 7.06
C VAL A 441 -14.20 -1.83 7.86
N THR A 442 -14.01 -1.05 8.92
CA THR A 442 -15.06 -0.75 9.91
C THR A 442 -15.56 0.71 9.90
N GLY A 443 -15.06 1.54 9.00
CA GLY A 443 -15.40 2.97 8.89
C GLY A 443 -16.12 3.35 7.59
N LEU A 444 -16.80 4.51 7.59
CA LEU A 444 -17.39 5.11 6.39
C LEU A 444 -16.29 5.73 5.52
N CYS A 445 -15.55 4.88 4.83
CA CYS A 445 -14.39 5.28 4.05
C CYS A 445 -14.85 6.08 2.84
N ASN A 446 -14.67 7.41 2.88
CA ASN A 446 -14.99 8.30 1.78
C ASN A 446 -13.80 8.33 0.80
N ALA A 447 -13.88 7.56 -0.29
CA ALA A 447 -12.84 7.51 -1.32
C ALA A 447 -13.44 7.54 -2.73
N PHE A 448 -12.71 8.04 -3.72
CA PHE A 448 -13.14 8.01 -5.12
C PHE A 448 -13.06 6.60 -5.69
N ASP A 449 -11.92 5.92 -5.53
CA ASP A 449 -11.79 4.47 -5.80
C ASP A 449 -11.56 3.72 -4.49
N PHE A 450 -12.42 2.75 -4.20
CA PHE A 450 -12.39 1.96 -2.98
C PHE A 450 -12.11 0.49 -3.29
N GLY A 451 -11.08 -0.09 -2.67
CA GLY A 451 -10.76 -1.51 -2.74
C GLY A 451 -10.62 -2.14 -1.36
N GLY A 452 -11.12 -3.37 -1.19
CA GLY A 452 -10.91 -4.11 0.06
C GLY A 452 -9.44 -4.47 0.33
N LEU A 453 -8.60 -4.60 -0.71
CA LEU A 453 -7.15 -4.76 -0.58
C LEU A 453 -6.38 -3.59 -1.21
N ILE A 454 -6.66 -3.30 -2.47
CA ILE A 454 -5.94 -2.30 -3.28
C ILE A 454 -6.92 -1.24 -3.77
N GLY A 455 -6.68 0.02 -3.44
CA GLY A 455 -7.54 1.11 -3.92
C GLY A 455 -7.44 1.30 -5.43
N LYS A 456 -6.21 1.52 -5.91
CA LYS A 456 -5.92 1.71 -7.34
C LYS A 456 -4.67 0.97 -7.79
N ILE A 457 -4.77 0.34 -8.96
CA ILE A 457 -3.64 -0.07 -9.80
C ILE A 457 -3.61 0.88 -11.00
N GLY A 458 -2.58 1.72 -11.14
CA GLY A 458 -2.62 2.77 -12.17
C GLY A 458 -1.26 3.39 -12.50
N ASP A 459 -1.31 4.57 -13.15
CA ASP A 459 -0.14 5.32 -13.64
C ASP A 459 0.62 4.56 -14.76
N ASN A 460 -0.13 4.05 -15.75
CA ASN A 460 0.35 3.16 -16.81
C ASN A 460 0.97 1.83 -16.31
N SER A 461 0.73 1.47 -15.05
CA SER A 461 1.16 0.20 -14.46
C SER A 461 0.72 -0.99 -15.32
N LYS A 462 1.61 -1.96 -15.50
CA LYS A 462 1.31 -3.29 -16.03
C LYS A 462 1.50 -4.27 -14.89
N ALA A 463 0.55 -4.34 -13.97
CA ALA A 463 0.72 -5.14 -12.77
C ALA A 463 0.17 -6.55 -12.94
N TYR A 464 0.93 -7.54 -12.45
CA TYR A 464 0.40 -8.84 -12.05
C TYR A 464 0.24 -8.87 -10.52
N VAL A 465 -0.98 -9.15 -10.07
CA VAL A 465 -1.33 -9.25 -8.64
C VAL A 465 -1.91 -10.63 -8.38
N SER A 466 -1.31 -11.37 -7.46
CA SER A 466 -1.83 -12.67 -7.01
C SER A 466 -2.42 -12.56 -5.61
N VAL A 467 -3.60 -13.13 -5.38
CA VAL A 467 -4.31 -13.09 -4.10
C VAL A 467 -4.70 -14.49 -3.67
N LYS A 468 -4.29 -14.92 -2.47
CA LYS A 468 -4.57 -16.27 -1.95
C LYS A 468 -4.98 -16.25 -0.47
N ASN A 469 -5.93 -17.11 -0.09
CA ASN A 469 -6.31 -17.31 1.32
C ASN A 469 -6.69 -16.02 2.06
N THR A 470 -7.53 -15.19 1.43
CA THR A 470 -7.82 -13.83 1.90
C THR A 470 -9.27 -13.69 2.31
N THR A 471 -9.51 -13.11 3.49
CA THR A 471 -10.86 -12.79 3.99
C THR A 471 -11.03 -11.30 4.16
N ILE A 472 -12.07 -10.73 3.54
CA ILE A 472 -12.33 -9.29 3.55
C ILE A 472 -13.76 -9.07 4.03
N SER A 473 -13.90 -8.27 5.08
CA SER A 473 -15.19 -7.80 5.58
C SER A 473 -15.24 -6.28 5.51
N ILE A 474 -16.20 -5.74 4.76
CA ILE A 474 -16.35 -4.30 4.58
C ILE A 474 -17.71 -3.86 5.12
N ASN A 475 -17.67 -3.00 6.13
CA ASN A 475 -18.83 -2.29 6.65
C ASN A 475 -18.82 -0.84 6.17
N ASN A 476 -18.95 -0.65 4.86
CA ASN A 476 -18.99 0.66 4.21
C ASN A 476 -19.99 0.65 3.05
N PRO A 477 -21.29 0.85 3.30
CA PRO A 477 -22.33 0.78 2.28
C PRO A 477 -22.52 2.10 1.49
N THR A 478 -21.56 3.03 1.55
CA THR A 478 -21.73 4.41 1.06
C THR A 478 -21.83 4.49 -0.47
N SER A 479 -22.27 5.65 -0.98
CA SER A 479 -22.50 5.93 -2.42
C SER A 479 -21.61 7.05 -2.96
N SER A 480 -20.66 7.55 -2.17
CA SER A 480 -19.77 8.64 -2.60
C SER A 480 -18.60 8.16 -3.46
N GLN A 481 -18.38 6.84 -3.50
CA GLN A 481 -17.38 6.19 -4.34
C GLN A 481 -17.77 6.31 -5.80
N ASN A 482 -16.76 6.44 -6.66
CA ASN A 482 -16.91 6.28 -8.08
C ASN A 482 -16.82 4.80 -8.47
N ASN A 483 -15.80 4.09 -7.97
CA ASN A 483 -15.64 2.65 -8.18
C ASN A 483 -15.47 1.91 -6.85
N TYR A 484 -16.10 0.74 -6.74
CA TYR A 484 -16.07 -0.09 -5.54
C TYR A 484 -15.67 -1.52 -5.88
N GLY A 485 -14.55 -1.97 -5.33
CA GLY A 485 -14.00 -3.31 -5.51
C GLY A 485 -13.86 -4.06 -4.19
N GLY A 486 -14.28 -5.31 -4.15
CA GLY A 486 -14.02 -6.16 -2.99
C GLY A 486 -12.53 -6.50 -2.82
N LEU A 487 -11.76 -6.65 -3.90
CA LEU A 487 -10.29 -6.73 -3.86
C LEU A 487 -9.65 -5.43 -4.36
N VAL A 488 -9.95 -5.05 -5.60
CA VAL A 488 -9.33 -3.91 -6.31
C VAL A 488 -10.39 -2.89 -6.72
N GLY A 489 -10.29 -1.65 -6.26
CA GLY A 489 -11.26 -0.60 -6.60
C GLY A 489 -11.24 -0.22 -8.08
N TYR A 490 -10.07 0.17 -8.56
CA TYR A 490 -9.84 0.58 -9.94
C TYR A 490 -8.51 0.04 -10.48
N ALA A 491 -8.53 -0.48 -11.70
CA ALA A 491 -7.33 -0.85 -12.45
C ALA A 491 -7.34 -0.15 -13.80
N ASP A 492 -6.31 0.65 -14.11
CA ASP A 492 -6.15 1.16 -15.48
C ASP A 492 -5.97 -0.03 -16.44
N GLN A 493 -5.07 -0.93 -16.06
CA GLN A 493 -4.88 -2.25 -16.62
C GLN A 493 -4.15 -3.16 -15.62
N ALA A 494 -4.57 -4.42 -15.48
CA ALA A 494 -3.94 -5.35 -14.55
C ALA A 494 -4.28 -6.82 -14.86
N PHE A 495 -3.42 -7.72 -14.40
CA PHE A 495 -3.71 -9.13 -14.28
C PHE A 495 -3.96 -9.46 -12.81
N ILE A 496 -5.14 -9.98 -12.49
CA ILE A 496 -5.54 -10.40 -11.14
C ILE A 496 -5.68 -11.91 -11.12
N ASP A 497 -4.76 -12.60 -10.45
CA ASP A 497 -4.82 -14.05 -10.21
C ASP A 497 -5.36 -14.32 -8.80
N VAL A 498 -6.51 -14.98 -8.71
CA VAL A 498 -7.19 -15.30 -7.45
C VAL A 498 -7.09 -16.80 -7.22
N GLY A 499 -6.57 -17.22 -6.07
CA GLY A 499 -6.43 -18.63 -5.73
C GLY A 499 -6.69 -18.94 -4.25
N GLY A 500 -6.55 -20.20 -3.86
CA GLY A 500 -6.80 -20.64 -2.49
C GLY A 500 -8.25 -20.37 -2.08
N LYS A 501 -8.48 -19.88 -0.85
CA LYS A 501 -9.82 -19.49 -0.39
C LYS A 501 -9.95 -17.97 -0.25
N VAL A 502 -10.77 -17.34 -1.09
CA VAL A 502 -11.04 -15.90 -1.03
C VAL A 502 -12.49 -15.64 -0.68
N THR A 503 -12.72 -14.89 0.39
CA THR A 503 -14.06 -14.51 0.87
C THR A 503 -14.19 -13.00 0.96
N VAL A 504 -15.25 -12.44 0.37
CA VAL A 504 -15.58 -11.02 0.48
C VAL A 504 -17.00 -10.85 1.00
N THR A 505 -17.15 -10.05 2.06
CA THR A 505 -18.45 -9.69 2.64
C THR A 505 -18.61 -8.18 2.63
N ALA A 506 -19.53 -7.68 1.81
CA ALA A 506 -19.91 -6.27 1.76
C ALA A 506 -21.32 -6.16 1.16
N ASN A 507 -22.31 -5.86 1.99
CA ASN A 507 -23.71 -5.87 1.56
C ASN A 507 -24.24 -4.48 1.26
N ASN A 508 -25.22 -4.40 0.35
CA ASN A 508 -25.89 -3.16 -0.05
C ASN A 508 -24.90 -2.03 -0.41
N VAL A 509 -23.81 -2.37 -1.08
CA VAL A 509 -22.77 -1.41 -1.45
C VAL A 509 -23.19 -0.61 -2.68
N SER A 510 -22.74 0.64 -2.80
CA SER A 510 -23.05 1.49 -3.95
C SER A 510 -21.84 2.27 -4.42
N ALA A 511 -21.85 2.65 -5.69
CA ALA A 511 -20.88 3.55 -6.28
C ALA A 511 -21.52 4.25 -7.48
N ASN A 512 -20.98 5.40 -7.88
CA ASN A 512 -21.52 6.21 -8.96
C ASN A 512 -21.26 5.61 -10.35
N GLN A 513 -20.16 4.87 -10.54
CA GLN A 513 -19.84 4.23 -11.82
C GLN A 513 -19.94 2.72 -11.76
N SER A 514 -19.33 2.07 -10.77
CA SER A 514 -19.20 0.61 -10.82
C SER A 514 -18.94 -0.07 -9.47
N VAL A 515 -19.48 -1.27 -9.31
CA VAL A 515 -19.37 -2.12 -8.12
C VAL A 515 -19.06 -3.56 -8.53
N GLY A 516 -18.00 -4.16 -8.00
CA GLY A 516 -17.64 -5.57 -8.20
C GLY A 516 -16.98 -6.20 -6.98
N GLY A 517 -17.23 -7.49 -6.73
CA GLY A 517 -16.71 -8.20 -5.56
C GLY A 517 -15.23 -8.58 -5.66
N ILE A 518 -14.67 -8.62 -6.87
CA ILE A 518 -13.24 -8.76 -7.11
C ILE A 518 -12.67 -7.42 -7.58
N VAL A 519 -13.11 -6.94 -8.75
CA VAL A 519 -12.64 -5.67 -9.33
C VAL A 519 -13.81 -4.74 -9.52
N GLY A 520 -13.69 -3.49 -9.06
CA GLY A 520 -14.69 -2.46 -9.33
C GLY A 520 -14.69 -2.13 -10.82
N LYS A 521 -13.58 -1.60 -11.34
CA LYS A 521 -13.47 -1.21 -12.76
C LYS A 521 -12.11 -1.52 -13.37
N PHE A 522 -12.13 -2.07 -14.58
CA PHE A 522 -11.02 -1.99 -15.53
C PHE A 522 -11.23 -0.83 -16.49
N ASN A 523 -10.20 0.00 -16.70
CA ASN A 523 -10.31 1.14 -17.60
C ASN A 523 -10.09 0.76 -19.07
N LYS A 524 -9.09 -0.08 -19.35
CA LYS A 524 -8.69 -0.46 -20.70
C LYS A 524 -8.71 -1.97 -20.89
N ASN A 525 -7.71 -2.66 -20.33
CA ASN A 525 -7.46 -4.08 -20.53
C ASN A 525 -7.22 -4.77 -19.20
N GLY A 526 -7.34 -6.09 -19.17
CA GLY A 526 -6.95 -6.86 -17.99
C GLY A 526 -7.29 -8.32 -18.09
N VAL A 527 -6.94 -9.05 -17.03
CA VAL A 527 -7.30 -10.45 -16.85
C VAL A 527 -7.74 -10.66 -15.41
N VAL A 528 -8.80 -11.44 -15.20
CA VAL A 528 -9.12 -12.04 -13.91
C VAL A 528 -9.10 -13.55 -14.08
N ARG A 529 -8.12 -14.20 -13.45
CA ARG A 529 -7.91 -15.65 -13.45
C ARG A 529 -8.36 -16.22 -12.11
N LEU A 530 -9.41 -17.03 -12.11
CA LEU A 530 -10.09 -17.48 -10.89
C LEU A 530 -9.81 -18.97 -10.61
N GLY A 531 -9.10 -19.26 -9.53
CA GLY A 531 -8.85 -20.61 -9.02
C GLY A 531 -9.30 -20.78 -7.57
N GLY A 532 -9.36 -22.04 -7.10
CA GLY A 532 -9.75 -22.35 -5.71
C GLY A 532 -11.21 -22.01 -5.38
N GLU A 533 -11.46 -21.42 -4.21
CA GLU A 533 -12.79 -21.03 -3.72
C GLU A 533 -12.94 -19.52 -3.72
N THR A 534 -13.95 -19.01 -4.41
CA THR A 534 -14.37 -17.61 -4.34
C THR A 534 -15.75 -17.53 -3.70
N ASN A 535 -15.84 -16.94 -2.51
CA ASN A 535 -17.08 -16.79 -1.77
C ASN A 535 -17.50 -15.32 -1.69
N LEU A 536 -18.57 -15.00 -2.43
CA LEU A 536 -19.17 -13.67 -2.49
C LEU A 536 -20.61 -13.68 -1.99
N LEU A 537 -21.01 -14.68 -1.19
CA LEU A 537 -22.38 -14.81 -0.64
C LEU A 537 -22.83 -13.57 0.14
N GLY A 538 -21.89 -12.95 0.85
CA GLY A 538 -22.12 -11.74 1.63
C GLY A 538 -21.89 -10.44 0.85
N PHE A 539 -21.58 -10.51 -0.45
CA PHE A 539 -21.31 -9.37 -1.30
C PHE A 539 -22.46 -9.12 -2.27
N TYR A 540 -23.01 -7.89 -2.27
CA TYR A 540 -23.96 -7.48 -3.30
C TYR A 540 -24.17 -5.95 -3.38
N PRO A 541 -24.34 -5.41 -4.61
CA PRO A 541 -24.73 -4.02 -4.81
C PRO A 541 -26.11 -3.71 -4.22
N LYS A 542 -26.29 -2.44 -3.84
CA LYS A 542 -27.54 -1.89 -3.32
C LYS A 542 -28.66 -2.02 -4.35
N ASP A 543 -28.42 -1.53 -5.56
CA ASP A 543 -29.37 -1.54 -6.66
C ASP A 543 -28.78 -2.30 -7.86
N PRO A 544 -29.54 -3.24 -8.47
CA PRO A 544 -29.11 -3.87 -9.72
C PRO A 544 -28.97 -2.80 -10.79
N ASN A 545 -27.79 -2.73 -11.41
CA ASN A 545 -27.52 -1.88 -12.56
C ASN A 545 -26.42 -2.55 -13.41
N LYS A 546 -26.27 -2.10 -14.65
CA LYS A 546 -25.32 -2.65 -15.63
C LYS A 546 -23.89 -2.81 -15.12
N ASN A 547 -23.41 -1.91 -14.26
CA ASN A 547 -22.05 -1.94 -13.72
C ASN A 547 -21.99 -2.38 -12.25
N GLY A 548 -23.09 -2.92 -11.73
CA GLY A 548 -23.26 -3.39 -10.36
C GLY A 548 -23.29 -4.91 -10.35
N CYS A 549 -22.12 -5.52 -10.34
CA CYS A 549 -21.94 -6.94 -10.60
C CYS A 549 -21.31 -7.65 -9.41
N GLN A 550 -21.34 -8.98 -9.42
CA GLN A 550 -20.84 -9.79 -8.34
C GLN A 550 -19.31 -9.96 -8.41
N ILE A 551 -18.70 -10.15 -9.58
CA ILE A 551 -17.25 -10.37 -9.71
C ILE A 551 -16.55 -9.11 -10.22
N VAL A 552 -16.90 -8.62 -11.40
CA VAL A 552 -16.28 -7.42 -12.01
C VAL A 552 -17.34 -6.41 -12.33
N GLY A 553 -17.29 -5.21 -11.76
CA GLY A 553 -18.33 -4.21 -11.98
C GLY A 553 -18.35 -3.69 -13.41
N ASN A 554 -17.22 -3.22 -13.92
CA ASN A 554 -17.06 -2.82 -15.32
C ASN A 554 -15.76 -3.42 -15.86
N ARG A 555 -15.87 -4.29 -16.86
CA ARG A 555 -14.74 -5.10 -17.30
C ARG A 555 -13.87 -4.47 -18.38
N GLY A 556 -14.28 -3.38 -19.04
CA GLY A 556 -13.56 -2.87 -20.21
C GLY A 556 -13.29 -4.01 -21.21
N ASN A 557 -12.07 -4.19 -21.74
CA ASN A 557 -11.73 -5.34 -22.59
C ASN A 557 -11.16 -6.56 -21.80
N ALA A 558 -11.34 -6.62 -20.49
CA ALA A 558 -10.73 -7.66 -19.66
C ALA A 558 -11.27 -9.07 -19.96
N LEU A 559 -10.40 -10.08 -19.88
CA LEU A 559 -10.73 -11.51 -19.96
C LEU A 559 -10.92 -12.09 -18.55
N ILE A 560 -12.10 -12.63 -18.27
CA ILE A 560 -12.43 -13.24 -16.98
C ILE A 560 -12.65 -14.73 -17.20
N TYR A 561 -11.85 -15.57 -16.56
CA TYR A 561 -11.97 -17.02 -16.67
C TYR A 561 -11.63 -17.72 -15.36
N SER A 562 -12.15 -18.92 -15.20
CA SER A 562 -11.86 -19.78 -14.06
C SER A 562 -11.10 -21.03 -14.46
N LEU A 563 -10.27 -21.52 -13.55
CA LEU A 563 -9.52 -22.76 -13.68
C LEU A 563 -10.36 -23.97 -13.30
N SER A 564 -9.92 -25.15 -13.74
CA SER A 564 -10.47 -26.42 -13.30
C SER A 564 -10.47 -26.51 -11.77
N GLY A 565 -11.60 -26.94 -11.20
CA GLY A 565 -11.79 -27.05 -9.76
C GLY A 565 -12.16 -25.75 -9.05
N TRP A 566 -12.31 -24.62 -9.76
CA TRP A 566 -12.81 -23.39 -9.15
C TRP A 566 -14.27 -23.55 -8.68
N SER A 567 -14.54 -23.16 -7.44
CA SER A 567 -15.88 -23.12 -6.86
C SER A 567 -16.29 -21.69 -6.55
N PHE A 568 -17.51 -21.33 -6.92
CA PHE A 568 -18.07 -20.00 -6.72
C PHE A 568 -19.33 -20.04 -5.85
N THR A 569 -19.27 -19.36 -4.71
CA THR A 569 -20.45 -19.17 -3.86
C THR A 569 -21.02 -17.78 -4.13
N ARG A 570 -22.12 -17.76 -4.89
CA ARG A 570 -22.82 -16.53 -5.31
C ARG A 570 -23.89 -16.10 -4.31
N THR A 571 -24.35 -14.86 -4.46
CA THR A 571 -25.46 -14.31 -3.69
C THR A 571 -26.76 -14.81 -4.30
N SER A 572 -27.63 -15.38 -3.47
CA SER A 572 -28.93 -15.91 -3.90
C SER A 572 -30.11 -14.97 -3.59
N SER A 573 -29.89 -13.94 -2.78
CA SER A 573 -30.93 -12.99 -2.34
C SER A 573 -31.30 -11.94 -3.39
N LYS A 574 -30.51 -11.81 -4.47
CA LYS A 574 -30.71 -10.85 -5.56
C LYS A 574 -30.30 -11.47 -6.89
N VAL A 575 -30.91 -10.99 -7.97
CA VAL A 575 -30.49 -11.29 -9.35
C VAL A 575 -29.45 -10.26 -9.76
N ILE A 576 -28.20 -10.68 -9.91
CA ILE A 576 -27.02 -9.84 -10.18
C ILE A 576 -26.10 -10.62 -11.10
N ASP A 577 -25.48 -9.94 -12.06
CA ASP A 577 -24.55 -10.58 -12.98
C ASP A 577 -23.15 -10.73 -12.43
N ASP A 578 -22.39 -11.65 -13.02
CA ASP A 578 -20.98 -11.81 -12.67
C ASP A 578 -20.17 -10.59 -13.13
N MET A 579 -20.52 -9.99 -14.28
CA MET A 579 -19.92 -8.77 -14.83
C MET A 579 -20.87 -8.00 -15.76
N ASP A 580 -20.48 -6.82 -16.22
CA ASP A 580 -21.32 -5.89 -17.00
C ASP A 580 -21.79 -6.44 -18.35
N TRP A 581 -21.12 -7.46 -18.88
CA TRP A 581 -21.53 -8.25 -20.03
C TRP A 581 -20.71 -9.55 -20.14
N GLY A 582 -21.30 -10.57 -20.77
CA GLY A 582 -20.78 -11.94 -20.78
C GLY A 582 -20.74 -12.64 -19.40
N GLY A 583 -20.27 -13.89 -19.38
CA GLY A 583 -20.07 -14.66 -18.15
C GLY A 583 -18.60 -14.98 -17.89
N VAL A 584 -18.30 -15.53 -16.70
CA VAL A 584 -16.98 -16.11 -16.41
C VAL A 584 -16.77 -17.31 -17.34
N LEU A 585 -15.70 -17.29 -18.14
CA LEU A 585 -15.32 -18.45 -18.94
C LEU A 585 -14.89 -19.60 -18.03
N ARG A 586 -15.62 -20.71 -18.04
CA ARG A 586 -15.37 -21.85 -17.14
C ARG A 586 -14.48 -22.91 -17.81
N LEU A 587 -13.23 -23.01 -17.37
CA LEU A 587 -12.29 -24.05 -17.81
C LEU A 587 -12.41 -25.32 -16.94
N ASN A 588 -13.63 -25.81 -16.78
CA ASN A 588 -14.00 -26.84 -15.79
C ASN A 588 -13.87 -28.28 -16.28
N ASN A 589 -13.64 -28.50 -17.58
CA ASN A 589 -13.63 -29.81 -18.23
C ASN A 589 -12.30 -30.08 -18.96
N SER A 590 -12.05 -31.34 -19.33
CA SER A 590 -10.79 -31.78 -19.94
C SER A 590 -10.48 -31.16 -21.32
N ASP A 591 -11.50 -30.67 -22.03
CA ASP A 591 -11.40 -30.07 -23.35
C ASP A 591 -11.21 -28.53 -23.32
N LEU A 592 -11.56 -27.86 -22.22
CA LEU A 592 -11.44 -26.40 -22.06
C LEU A 592 -10.27 -26.01 -21.15
N LEU A 593 -9.23 -26.81 -21.03
CA LEU A 593 -8.16 -26.56 -20.07
C LEU A 593 -7.28 -25.36 -20.44
N GLU A 594 -6.73 -24.72 -19.41
CA GLU A 594 -5.56 -23.86 -19.57
C GLU A 594 -4.31 -24.74 -19.68
N SER A 595 -3.72 -24.79 -20.88
CA SER A 595 -2.51 -25.56 -21.20
C SER A 595 -1.96 -25.12 -22.55
N ALA A 596 -0.73 -25.52 -22.89
CA ALA A 596 -0.11 -25.18 -24.16
C ALA A 596 -0.97 -25.53 -25.40
N ASP A 597 -1.68 -26.65 -25.33
CA ASP A 597 -2.59 -27.12 -26.40
C ASP A 597 -4.07 -26.85 -26.09
N GLY A 598 -4.36 -26.12 -25.01
CA GLY A 598 -5.70 -25.86 -24.49
C GLY A 598 -6.43 -24.75 -25.23
N VAL A 599 -7.47 -24.19 -24.61
CA VAL A 599 -8.15 -22.97 -25.13
C VAL A 599 -7.29 -21.74 -24.85
N LEU A 600 -6.73 -21.68 -23.65
CA LEU A 600 -5.85 -20.62 -23.17
C LEU A 600 -4.49 -21.22 -22.77
N SER A 601 -3.42 -20.50 -23.05
CA SER A 601 -2.07 -20.79 -22.54
C SER A 601 -1.63 -19.65 -21.63
N PHE A 602 -1.34 -19.93 -20.37
CA PHE A 602 -0.78 -18.95 -19.43
C PHE A 602 0.74 -19.03 -19.41
N ASP A 603 1.41 -17.93 -19.71
CA ASP A 603 2.85 -17.77 -19.50
C ASP A 603 3.08 -17.17 -18.11
N GLY A 604 3.52 -18.01 -17.17
CA GLY A 604 3.81 -17.60 -15.79
C GLY A 604 5.05 -16.70 -15.63
N SER A 605 5.86 -16.51 -16.67
CA SER A 605 7.03 -15.63 -16.61
C SER A 605 6.72 -14.22 -17.09
N GLY A 606 6.02 -14.09 -18.22
CA GLY A 606 5.53 -12.81 -18.73
C GLY A 606 4.18 -12.39 -18.17
N HIS A 607 3.51 -13.26 -17.40
CA HIS A 607 2.14 -13.11 -16.91
C HIS A 607 1.13 -12.72 -18.01
N THR A 608 1.21 -13.42 -19.15
CA THR A 608 0.31 -13.22 -20.29
C THR A 608 -0.54 -14.45 -20.53
N VAL A 609 -1.71 -14.24 -21.14
CA VAL A 609 -2.60 -15.30 -21.59
C VAL A 609 -2.66 -15.27 -23.12
N THR A 610 -2.41 -16.40 -23.75
CA THR A 610 -2.60 -16.58 -25.18
C THR A 610 -3.87 -17.38 -25.44
N ILE A 611 -4.77 -16.83 -26.25
CA ILE A 611 -5.87 -17.57 -26.85
C ILE A 611 -5.29 -18.38 -28.00
N ASN A 612 -5.35 -19.71 -27.90
CA ASN A 612 -4.79 -20.61 -28.90
C ASN A 612 -5.70 -20.62 -30.12
N GLY A 613 -5.36 -19.85 -31.16
CA GLY A 613 -6.23 -19.61 -32.31
C GLY A 613 -5.96 -20.54 -33.50
N PHE A 614 -6.38 -20.08 -34.67
CA PHE A 614 -6.41 -20.88 -35.90
C PHE A 614 -5.38 -20.38 -36.92
N PRO A 615 -4.80 -21.24 -37.77
CA PRO A 615 -3.77 -20.82 -38.71
C PRO A 615 -4.28 -19.92 -39.86
N ASN A 616 -5.57 -19.95 -40.17
CA ASN A 616 -6.19 -19.15 -41.23
C ASN A 616 -7.68 -18.90 -40.92
N ASN A 617 -8.39 -18.21 -41.81
CA ASN A 617 -9.80 -17.83 -41.66
C ASN A 617 -10.82 -18.87 -42.20
N ASN A 618 -10.37 -20.06 -42.61
CA ASN A 618 -11.24 -21.21 -42.88
C ASN A 618 -11.22 -22.11 -41.64
N ILE A 619 -12.26 -21.97 -40.83
CA ILE A 619 -12.32 -22.55 -39.49
C ILE A 619 -13.19 -23.80 -39.53
N THR A 620 -12.68 -24.91 -38.99
CA THR A 620 -13.47 -26.10 -38.71
C THR A 620 -13.59 -26.25 -37.21
N ILE A 621 -14.80 -26.08 -36.70
CA ILE A 621 -15.13 -26.32 -35.29
C ILE A 621 -15.44 -27.80 -35.14
N SER A 622 -14.57 -28.53 -34.43
CA SER A 622 -14.70 -29.98 -34.24
C SER A 622 -15.16 -30.36 -32.84
N ASN A 623 -15.13 -29.39 -31.93
CA ASN A 623 -15.50 -29.58 -30.53
C ASN A 623 -15.76 -28.20 -29.90
N ARG A 624 -16.12 -28.25 -28.62
CA ARG A 624 -16.40 -27.08 -27.80
C ARG A 624 -15.20 -26.16 -27.56
N ALA A 625 -13.99 -26.71 -27.51
CA ALA A 625 -12.76 -25.93 -27.35
C ALA A 625 -12.49 -25.05 -28.56
N ASP A 626 -12.68 -25.61 -29.77
CA ASP A 626 -12.55 -24.85 -31.02
C ASP A 626 -13.56 -23.71 -31.06
N PHE A 627 -14.80 -23.96 -30.63
CA PHE A 627 -15.81 -22.91 -30.51
C PHE A 627 -15.34 -21.81 -29.53
N ALA A 628 -14.88 -22.18 -28.34
CA ALA A 628 -14.42 -21.23 -27.33
C ALA A 628 -13.24 -20.38 -27.84
N ARG A 629 -12.27 -20.99 -28.53
CA ARG A 629 -11.14 -20.27 -29.16
C ARG A 629 -11.63 -19.23 -30.17
N ALA A 630 -12.53 -19.63 -31.08
CA ALA A 630 -13.10 -18.73 -32.08
C ALA A 630 -13.88 -17.58 -31.43
N ALA A 631 -14.72 -17.89 -30.44
CA ALA A 631 -15.49 -16.91 -29.70
C ALA A 631 -14.58 -15.90 -28.98
N LEU A 632 -13.56 -16.37 -28.26
CA LEU A 632 -12.64 -15.49 -27.53
C LEU A 632 -11.85 -14.56 -28.45
N ILE A 633 -11.43 -15.01 -29.63
CA ILE A 633 -10.76 -14.15 -30.62
C ILE A 633 -11.71 -13.08 -31.17
N MET A 634 -12.97 -13.43 -31.47
CA MET A 634 -13.97 -12.44 -31.90
C MET A 634 -14.32 -11.45 -30.80
N GLN A 635 -14.28 -11.89 -29.55
CA GLN A 635 -14.62 -11.06 -28.40
C GLN A 635 -13.46 -10.12 -28.02
N HIS A 636 -12.21 -10.58 -27.98
CA HIS A 636 -11.11 -9.82 -27.38
C HIS A 636 -10.12 -9.25 -28.39
N ASP A 637 -9.78 -7.97 -28.24
CA ASP A 637 -8.59 -7.41 -28.88
C ASP A 637 -7.31 -7.92 -28.19
N SER A 638 -6.30 -8.25 -29.01
CA SER A 638 -4.95 -8.52 -28.50
C SER A 638 -4.36 -7.26 -27.89
N ASN A 639 -3.77 -7.42 -26.72
CA ASN A 639 -3.21 -6.35 -25.89
C ASN A 639 -2.03 -6.91 -25.08
N ASP A 640 -1.49 -6.16 -24.14
CA ASP A 640 -0.32 -6.58 -23.36
C ASP A 640 -0.54 -7.83 -22.49
N PHE A 641 -1.79 -8.10 -22.10
CA PHE A 641 -2.17 -9.20 -21.21
C PHE A 641 -2.72 -10.41 -21.98
N VAL A 642 -3.54 -10.15 -23.01
CA VAL A 642 -4.20 -11.18 -23.81
C VAL A 642 -3.66 -11.14 -25.24
N LYS A 643 -3.10 -12.26 -25.69
CA LYS A 643 -2.60 -12.46 -27.06
C LYS A 643 -3.45 -13.50 -27.78
N TYR A 644 -3.34 -13.57 -29.10
CA TYR A 644 -3.85 -14.69 -29.89
C TYR A 644 -2.73 -15.30 -30.72
N SER A 645 -2.80 -16.60 -30.99
CA SER A 645 -1.97 -17.28 -31.99
C SER A 645 -2.74 -17.46 -33.29
N GLY A 646 -2.13 -17.11 -34.43
CA GLY A 646 -2.75 -17.26 -35.75
C GLY A 646 -3.69 -16.12 -36.14
N ALA A 647 -4.90 -16.46 -36.60
CA ALA A 647 -5.88 -15.55 -37.18
C ALA A 647 -6.25 -14.41 -36.23
N SER A 648 -6.31 -13.19 -36.78
CA SER A 648 -6.66 -12.01 -36.01
C SER A 648 -8.16 -11.95 -35.74
N ARG A 649 -8.55 -11.05 -34.82
CA ARG A 649 -9.95 -10.70 -34.58
C ARG A 649 -10.69 -10.29 -35.86
N ALA A 650 -10.07 -9.46 -36.70
CA ALA A 650 -10.66 -9.02 -37.96
C ALA A 650 -10.86 -10.19 -38.93
N ASP A 651 -9.89 -11.11 -39.01
CA ASP A 651 -10.01 -12.31 -39.83
C ASP A 651 -11.16 -13.20 -39.35
N MET A 652 -11.33 -13.33 -38.03
CA MET A 652 -12.41 -14.11 -37.43
C MET A 652 -13.80 -13.49 -37.69
N LEU A 653 -13.95 -12.16 -37.61
CA LEU A 653 -15.22 -11.49 -37.93
C LEU A 653 -15.65 -11.64 -39.40
N ALA A 654 -14.70 -11.96 -40.29
CA ALA A 654 -14.93 -12.23 -41.71
C ALA A 654 -14.67 -13.70 -42.11
N ALA A 655 -14.58 -14.63 -41.14
CA ALA A 655 -14.14 -15.99 -41.38
C ALA A 655 -15.18 -16.84 -42.15
N ASN A 656 -14.69 -17.85 -42.86
CA ASN A 656 -15.51 -18.97 -43.33
C ASN A 656 -15.49 -20.07 -42.30
N ILE A 657 -16.61 -20.23 -41.62
CA ILE A 657 -16.77 -21.08 -40.46
C ILE A 657 -17.57 -22.33 -40.86
N SER A 658 -17.11 -23.52 -40.45
CA SER A 658 -17.76 -24.83 -40.69
C SER A 658 -17.78 -25.71 -39.43
N LEU A 659 -18.78 -26.58 -39.28
CA LEU A 659 -18.83 -27.58 -38.21
C LEU A 659 -18.42 -28.97 -38.72
N SER A 660 -17.87 -29.81 -37.84
CA SER A 660 -17.66 -31.25 -38.12
C SER A 660 -18.20 -32.17 -37.02
N ALA A 661 -18.79 -31.58 -35.98
CA ALA A 661 -19.46 -32.26 -34.90
C ALA A 661 -20.50 -31.31 -34.26
N ASP A 662 -21.39 -31.88 -33.46
CA ASP A 662 -22.26 -31.11 -32.58
C ASP A 662 -21.45 -30.43 -31.47
N VAL A 663 -21.85 -29.22 -31.10
CA VAL A 663 -21.15 -28.39 -30.12
C VAL A 663 -22.15 -27.89 -29.07
N ASP A 664 -21.85 -28.12 -27.79
CA ASP A 664 -22.66 -27.60 -26.67
C ASP A 664 -21.82 -26.65 -25.82
N ILE A 665 -22.12 -25.36 -25.86
CA ILE A 665 -21.42 -24.33 -25.07
C ILE A 665 -22.14 -23.99 -23.77
N SER A 666 -23.17 -24.75 -23.39
CA SER A 666 -23.87 -24.55 -22.12
C SER A 666 -22.90 -24.61 -20.94
N ASP A 667 -23.12 -23.76 -19.94
CA ASP A 667 -22.34 -23.67 -18.70
C ASP A 667 -20.86 -23.28 -18.89
N THR A 668 -20.45 -22.86 -20.08
CA THR A 668 -19.09 -22.37 -20.33
C THR A 668 -18.91 -20.89 -19.97
N GLY A 669 -20.00 -20.14 -19.77
CA GLY A 669 -19.97 -18.68 -19.63
C GLY A 669 -20.00 -17.92 -20.96
N LEU A 670 -19.88 -18.62 -22.09
CA LEU A 670 -20.06 -18.04 -23.43
C LEU A 670 -21.56 -17.95 -23.77
N THR A 671 -21.96 -16.83 -24.37
CA THR A 671 -23.34 -16.59 -24.83
C THR A 671 -23.51 -16.82 -26.34
N GLY A 672 -22.40 -16.93 -27.07
CA GLY A 672 -22.31 -17.07 -28.53
C GLY A 672 -20.86 -16.84 -28.98
N PHE A 673 -20.66 -16.55 -30.27
CA PHE A 673 -19.35 -16.15 -30.79
C PHE A 673 -18.99 -14.71 -30.39
N MET A 674 -19.97 -13.82 -30.25
CA MET A 674 -19.76 -12.38 -30.05
C MET A 674 -20.30 -11.89 -28.71
N ARG A 675 -19.81 -10.72 -28.28
CA ARG A 675 -20.25 -10.02 -27.06
C ARG A 675 -21.60 -9.37 -27.25
N ASP A 676 -22.37 -9.22 -26.18
CA ASP A 676 -23.68 -8.57 -26.21
C ASP A 676 -23.63 -7.03 -26.19
N ASN A 677 -22.46 -6.43 -26.41
CA ASN A 677 -22.23 -4.98 -26.38
C ASN A 677 -22.44 -4.28 -27.75
N GLY A 678 -22.72 -5.03 -28.83
CA GLY A 678 -23.12 -4.48 -30.13
C GLY A 678 -22.03 -3.77 -30.94
N GLU A 679 -20.75 -3.83 -30.52
CA GLU A 679 -19.66 -3.05 -31.11
C GLU A 679 -19.14 -3.59 -32.45
N ASP A 680 -19.48 -4.83 -32.82
CA ASP A 680 -18.90 -5.51 -33.98
C ASP A 680 -19.92 -6.28 -34.81
N THR A 681 -19.55 -6.57 -36.06
CA THR A 681 -20.43 -7.20 -37.05
C THR A 681 -19.76 -8.41 -37.68
N PHE A 682 -20.44 -9.55 -37.67
CA PHE A 682 -20.02 -10.73 -38.41
C PHE A 682 -20.42 -10.60 -39.89
N THR A 683 -19.46 -10.83 -40.78
CA THR A 683 -19.63 -10.70 -42.25
C THR A 683 -19.28 -11.97 -43.02
N GLY A 684 -18.84 -12.99 -42.30
CA GLY A 684 -18.36 -14.25 -42.86
C GLY A 684 -19.46 -15.25 -43.22
N THR A 685 -19.06 -16.50 -43.35
CA THR A 685 -19.97 -17.62 -43.62
C THR A 685 -19.97 -18.60 -42.46
N LEU A 686 -21.12 -19.20 -42.14
CA LEU A 686 -21.26 -20.30 -41.20
C LEU A 686 -22.04 -21.42 -41.89
N ASN A 687 -21.39 -22.54 -42.19
CA ASN A 687 -22.06 -23.75 -42.65
C ASN A 687 -22.02 -24.80 -41.54
N GLY A 688 -23.19 -25.13 -41.00
CA GLY A 688 -23.32 -26.08 -39.91
C GLY A 688 -23.16 -27.53 -40.33
N THR A 689 -23.09 -27.85 -41.63
CA THR A 689 -22.98 -29.22 -42.19
C THR A 689 -23.97 -30.22 -41.58
N SER A 690 -25.16 -29.73 -41.23
CA SER A 690 -26.25 -30.42 -40.53
C SER A 690 -26.00 -30.80 -39.06
N HIS A 691 -24.98 -30.21 -38.42
CA HIS A 691 -24.73 -30.35 -37.00
C HIS A 691 -25.57 -29.39 -36.14
N THR A 692 -25.44 -29.52 -34.83
CA THR A 692 -26.14 -28.73 -33.82
C THR A 692 -25.18 -27.86 -33.02
N ILE A 693 -25.56 -26.59 -32.77
CA ILE A 693 -24.98 -25.76 -31.72
C ILE A 693 -26.03 -25.58 -30.61
N THR A 694 -25.67 -26.00 -29.40
CA THR A 694 -26.46 -25.80 -28.19
C THR A 694 -25.84 -24.68 -27.35
N MET A 695 -26.66 -23.71 -26.94
CA MET A 695 -26.25 -22.58 -26.11
C MET A 695 -27.26 -22.30 -25.01
N SER A 696 -26.75 -21.90 -23.83
CA SER A 696 -27.58 -21.48 -22.71
C SER A 696 -27.01 -20.23 -22.05
N VAL A 697 -27.86 -19.23 -21.88
CA VAL A 697 -27.59 -17.96 -21.19
C VAL A 697 -28.47 -17.93 -19.94
N GLY A 698 -27.85 -17.94 -18.75
CA GLY A 698 -28.55 -17.82 -17.48
C GLY A 698 -29.24 -19.09 -16.96
N LYS A 699 -28.61 -20.27 -17.11
CA LYS A 699 -29.18 -21.57 -16.73
C LYS A 699 -29.66 -21.65 -15.26
N ASP A 700 -28.83 -21.21 -14.32
CA ASP A 700 -29.10 -21.33 -12.86
C ASP A 700 -29.52 -20.02 -12.19
N ALA A 701 -29.27 -18.89 -12.85
CA ALA A 701 -29.68 -17.55 -12.42
C ALA A 701 -29.90 -16.69 -13.67
N LYS A 702 -30.88 -15.79 -13.61
CA LYS A 702 -31.09 -14.87 -14.73
C LYS A 702 -29.88 -13.95 -14.87
N ILE A 703 -29.52 -13.67 -16.12
CA ILE A 703 -28.50 -12.71 -16.48
C ILE A 703 -29.20 -11.38 -16.80
N VAL A 704 -28.66 -10.23 -16.40
CA VAL A 704 -29.34 -8.92 -16.33
C VAL A 704 -28.61 -7.88 -17.18
N PHE A 705 -29.32 -7.00 -17.88
CA PHE A 705 -28.73 -5.88 -18.64
C PHE A 705 -28.02 -6.28 -19.95
N HIS A 706 -28.41 -7.41 -20.56
CA HIS A 706 -27.87 -7.90 -21.84
C HIS A 706 -28.73 -7.49 -23.04
N THR A 707 -28.19 -6.63 -23.91
CA THR A 707 -28.93 -6.04 -25.04
C THR A 707 -28.96 -6.95 -26.27
N HIS A 708 -27.84 -7.58 -26.64
CA HIS A 708 -27.71 -8.34 -27.88
C HIS A 708 -27.52 -9.84 -27.62
N ASN A 709 -28.57 -10.63 -27.84
CA ASN A 709 -28.58 -12.06 -27.51
C ASN A 709 -28.78 -12.94 -28.75
N GLY A 710 -27.77 -13.76 -29.04
CA GLY A 710 -27.75 -14.67 -30.18
C GLY A 710 -26.38 -15.28 -30.42
N LEU A 711 -26.25 -16.15 -31.43
CA LEU A 711 -24.94 -16.66 -31.83
C LEU A 711 -23.99 -15.52 -32.22
N PHE A 712 -24.52 -14.52 -32.92
CA PHE A 712 -23.86 -13.27 -33.25
C PHE A 712 -24.61 -12.08 -32.66
N ALA A 713 -23.87 -11.04 -32.27
CA ALA A 713 -24.47 -9.81 -31.76
C ALA A 713 -25.04 -8.97 -32.90
N ASN A 714 -24.26 -8.80 -33.98
CA ASN A 714 -24.69 -8.16 -35.22
C ASN A 714 -24.16 -8.93 -36.43
N THR A 715 -24.94 -8.93 -37.51
CA THR A 715 -24.57 -9.53 -38.80
C THR A 715 -24.80 -8.55 -39.95
N SER A 716 -23.93 -8.61 -40.96
CA SER A 716 -24.09 -7.87 -42.22
C SER A 716 -23.27 -8.53 -43.32
N GLY A 717 -23.87 -8.84 -44.47
CA GLY A 717 -23.26 -9.66 -45.53
C GLY A 717 -23.09 -11.14 -45.18
N ALA A 718 -23.53 -11.57 -43.99
CA ALA A 718 -23.30 -12.91 -43.50
C ALA A 718 -24.17 -13.97 -44.18
N LYS A 719 -23.64 -15.18 -44.29
CA LYS A 719 -24.38 -16.37 -44.77
C LYS A 719 -24.35 -17.47 -43.72
N ILE A 720 -25.51 -17.87 -43.22
CA ILE A 720 -25.65 -18.97 -42.26
C ILE A 720 -26.46 -20.08 -42.91
N SER A 721 -25.95 -21.32 -42.85
CA SER A 721 -26.57 -22.45 -43.55
C SER A 721 -26.45 -23.77 -42.80
N ASP A 722 -27.37 -24.70 -43.08
CA ASP A 722 -27.28 -26.12 -42.73
C ASP A 722 -26.99 -26.39 -41.24
N LEU A 723 -27.73 -25.76 -40.33
CA LEU A 723 -27.43 -25.79 -38.88
C LEU A 723 -28.69 -25.95 -38.03
N THR A 724 -28.61 -26.75 -36.97
CA THR A 724 -29.59 -26.70 -35.88
C THR A 724 -29.07 -25.85 -34.72
N LEU A 725 -29.87 -24.90 -34.27
CA LEU A 725 -29.61 -24.07 -33.09
C LEU A 725 -30.55 -24.48 -31.96
N VAL A 726 -29.99 -24.81 -30.80
CA VAL A 726 -30.75 -25.03 -29.57
C VAL A 726 -30.34 -23.95 -28.59
N SER A 727 -31.21 -22.96 -28.37
CA SER A 727 -30.89 -21.77 -27.57
C SER A 727 -31.83 -21.64 -26.38
N ASN A 728 -31.28 -21.49 -25.19
CA ASN A 728 -32.03 -21.17 -23.98
C ASN A 728 -31.57 -19.84 -23.39
N PHE A 729 -32.41 -18.81 -23.48
CA PHE A 729 -32.13 -17.46 -23.02
C PHE A 729 -32.97 -17.12 -21.79
N ASN A 730 -32.34 -16.99 -20.63
CA ASN A 730 -32.99 -16.59 -19.37
C ASN A 730 -32.43 -15.22 -18.91
N ILE A 731 -33.08 -14.16 -19.38
CA ILE A 731 -32.52 -12.79 -19.36
C ILE A 731 -33.47 -11.83 -18.66
N VAL A 732 -32.91 -10.82 -18.01
CA VAL A 732 -33.60 -9.63 -17.52
C VAL A 732 -33.12 -8.42 -18.34
N GLY A 733 -34.04 -7.67 -18.95
CA GLY A 733 -33.69 -6.50 -19.77
C GLY A 733 -33.09 -5.31 -18.97
N ASP A 734 -32.51 -4.33 -19.67
CA ASP A 734 -31.77 -3.20 -19.07
C ASP A 734 -32.63 -1.96 -18.73
N ASN A 735 -32.34 -1.29 -17.60
CA ASN A 735 -32.98 -0.07 -17.10
C ASN A 735 -32.28 1.25 -17.48
N VAL A 736 -31.41 1.29 -18.48
CA VAL A 736 -30.84 2.59 -18.88
C VAL A 736 -31.94 3.53 -19.36
N SER A 737 -31.96 4.74 -18.79
CA SER A 737 -32.80 5.88 -19.12
C SER A 737 -32.50 6.48 -20.52
N GLY A 738 -32.23 5.61 -21.50
CA GLY A 738 -31.88 5.89 -22.89
C GLY A 738 -32.57 4.99 -23.93
N GLY A 739 -33.34 3.97 -23.53
CA GLY A 739 -34.25 3.25 -24.44
C GLY A 739 -33.69 2.03 -25.18
N ASP A 740 -32.71 1.31 -24.63
CA ASP A 740 -32.21 0.08 -25.27
C ASP A 740 -33.18 -1.09 -25.02
N ALA A 741 -33.66 -1.69 -26.12
CA ALA A 741 -34.49 -2.89 -26.07
C ALA A 741 -33.61 -4.15 -25.99
N CYS A 742 -34.12 -5.21 -25.37
CA CYS A 742 -33.45 -6.51 -25.40
C CYS A 742 -33.78 -7.22 -26.72
N TYR A 743 -32.76 -7.50 -27.55
CA TYR A 743 -32.91 -8.18 -28.82
C TYR A 743 -32.48 -9.64 -28.69
N ILE A 744 -33.39 -10.56 -28.99
CA ILE A 744 -33.16 -12.00 -28.90
C ILE A 744 -33.39 -12.62 -30.28
N GLY A 745 -32.37 -13.26 -30.84
CA GLY A 745 -32.46 -14.06 -32.06
C GLY A 745 -31.44 -15.19 -32.03
N SER A 746 -31.86 -16.43 -32.34
CA SER A 746 -30.95 -17.59 -32.25
C SER A 746 -29.67 -17.43 -33.08
N VAL A 747 -29.79 -16.85 -34.28
CA VAL A 747 -28.66 -16.59 -35.19
C VAL A 747 -28.04 -15.24 -34.87
N SER A 748 -28.82 -14.17 -34.86
CA SER A 748 -28.31 -12.82 -34.68
C SER A 748 -29.23 -12.00 -33.79
N ALA A 749 -28.67 -11.27 -32.82
CA ALA A 749 -29.47 -10.32 -32.07
C ALA A 749 -29.89 -9.14 -32.96
N TYR A 750 -28.95 -8.63 -33.74
CA TYR A 750 -29.12 -7.48 -34.63
C TYR A 750 -28.66 -7.80 -36.05
N ASN A 751 -29.23 -7.16 -37.05
CA ASN A 751 -28.77 -7.24 -38.43
C ASN A 751 -28.86 -5.85 -39.08
N SER A 752 -27.77 -5.45 -39.73
CA SER A 752 -27.55 -4.09 -40.26
C SER A 752 -27.26 -4.08 -41.76
N GLY A 753 -27.59 -5.16 -42.47
CA GLY A 753 -27.35 -5.27 -43.91
C GLY A 753 -27.78 -6.61 -44.49
N ALA A 754 -27.21 -6.99 -45.64
CA ALA A 754 -27.58 -8.24 -46.32
C ALA A 754 -27.40 -9.46 -45.39
N LEU A 755 -28.29 -10.44 -45.48
CA LEU A 755 -28.24 -11.64 -44.65
C LEU A 755 -28.90 -12.80 -45.39
N THR A 756 -28.22 -13.94 -45.45
CA THR A 756 -28.80 -15.17 -45.98
C THR A 756 -28.80 -16.22 -44.89
N ILE A 757 -29.98 -16.73 -44.54
CA ILE A 757 -30.14 -17.89 -43.67
C ILE A 757 -30.84 -18.98 -44.48
N ASP A 758 -30.19 -20.12 -44.67
CA ASP A 758 -30.73 -21.24 -45.45
C ASP A 758 -30.67 -22.56 -44.66
N SER A 759 -31.75 -23.33 -44.67
CA SER A 759 -31.81 -24.66 -44.05
C SER A 759 -31.43 -24.68 -42.56
N VAL A 760 -31.81 -23.63 -41.80
CA VAL A 760 -31.57 -23.54 -40.36
C VAL A 760 -32.79 -23.97 -39.56
N THR A 761 -32.60 -24.83 -38.57
CA THR A 761 -33.62 -25.18 -37.57
C THR A 761 -33.32 -24.49 -36.25
N ALA A 762 -34.17 -23.57 -35.79
CA ALA A 762 -33.98 -22.86 -34.53
C ALA A 762 -34.99 -23.30 -33.46
N ASN A 763 -34.47 -23.92 -32.40
CA ASN A 763 -35.19 -24.32 -31.21
C ASN A 763 -34.87 -23.32 -30.09
N VAL A 764 -35.72 -22.30 -29.93
CA VAL A 764 -35.47 -21.18 -29.02
C VAL A 764 -36.39 -21.26 -27.82
N THR A 765 -35.82 -21.29 -26.62
CA THR A 765 -36.53 -21.03 -25.37
C THR A 765 -36.10 -19.68 -24.85
N ALA A 766 -36.98 -18.70 -24.83
CA ALA A 766 -36.69 -17.37 -24.29
C ALA A 766 -37.56 -17.12 -23.05
N SER A 767 -36.94 -16.66 -21.97
CA SER A 767 -37.59 -16.30 -20.71
C SER A 767 -37.24 -14.86 -20.30
N PRO A 768 -37.53 -13.85 -21.15
CA PRO A 768 -37.24 -12.46 -20.82
C PRO A 768 -38.11 -11.97 -19.66
N SER A 769 -37.60 -11.01 -18.90
CA SER A 769 -38.32 -10.38 -17.80
C SER A 769 -37.78 -8.97 -17.50
N GLY A 770 -38.52 -8.16 -16.75
CA GLY A 770 -38.15 -6.78 -16.40
C GLY A 770 -38.89 -5.73 -17.24
N ASP A 771 -38.73 -4.46 -16.84
CA ASP A 771 -39.62 -3.34 -17.18
C ASP A 771 -39.47 -2.79 -18.61
N PHE A 772 -38.94 -3.58 -19.55
CA PHE A 772 -38.38 -3.09 -20.82
C PHE A 772 -38.97 -3.77 -22.04
N THR A 773 -38.73 -3.16 -23.21
CA THR A 773 -39.13 -3.74 -24.49
C THR A 773 -38.20 -4.90 -24.85
N ASN A 774 -38.76 -6.09 -25.03
CA ASN A 774 -38.03 -7.27 -25.47
C ASN A 774 -38.51 -7.64 -26.88
N PHE A 775 -37.59 -7.76 -27.83
CA PHE A 775 -37.86 -8.21 -29.20
C PHE A 775 -37.32 -9.62 -29.38
N VAL A 776 -38.23 -10.60 -29.44
CA VAL A 776 -37.90 -12.01 -29.56
C VAL A 776 -38.21 -12.46 -30.98
N GLY A 777 -37.17 -12.68 -31.77
CA GLY A 777 -37.25 -13.31 -33.08
C GLY A 777 -36.76 -14.77 -33.04
N GLY A 778 -37.37 -15.64 -33.83
CA GLY A 778 -36.90 -17.02 -33.96
C GLY A 778 -35.46 -17.13 -34.50
N LEU A 779 -35.09 -16.26 -35.46
CA LEU A 779 -33.75 -16.20 -36.06
C LEU A 779 -33.02 -14.89 -35.76
N VAL A 780 -33.71 -13.76 -35.91
CA VAL A 780 -33.11 -12.42 -35.78
C VAL A 780 -33.90 -11.55 -34.80
N GLY A 781 -33.24 -10.92 -33.83
CA GLY A 781 -33.92 -10.04 -32.86
C GLY A 781 -34.42 -8.74 -33.48
N CYS A 782 -33.53 -8.03 -34.18
CA CYS A 782 -33.81 -6.75 -34.84
C CYS A 782 -33.13 -6.65 -36.21
N VAL A 783 -33.82 -6.07 -37.17
CA VAL A 783 -33.28 -5.72 -38.50
C VAL A 783 -33.38 -4.21 -38.67
N THR A 784 -32.27 -3.53 -38.94
CA THR A 784 -32.22 -2.07 -39.12
C THR A 784 -31.47 -1.63 -40.36
N ASP A 785 -31.67 -0.36 -40.73
CA ASP A 785 -31.00 0.34 -41.83
C ASP A 785 -31.06 -0.40 -43.19
N VAL A 786 -32.25 -0.85 -43.56
CA VAL A 786 -32.53 -1.45 -44.89
C VAL A 786 -32.60 -0.40 -46.01
N ALA A 787 -32.04 0.80 -45.80
CA ALA A 787 -32.29 1.99 -46.62
C ALA A 787 -31.66 1.96 -48.03
N SER A 788 -30.85 0.95 -48.37
CA SER A 788 -30.28 0.80 -49.72
C SER A 788 -31.02 -0.27 -50.52
N ALA A 789 -31.33 0.03 -51.80
CA ALA A 789 -32.03 -0.85 -52.73
C ALA A 789 -31.25 -2.15 -53.13
N THR A 790 -30.20 -2.52 -52.39
CA THR A 790 -29.27 -3.62 -52.68
C THR A 790 -29.04 -4.59 -51.49
N THR A 791 -29.70 -4.39 -50.34
CA THR A 791 -29.56 -5.28 -49.17
C THR A 791 -30.68 -6.33 -49.14
N ASP A 792 -30.45 -7.50 -49.74
CA ASP A 792 -31.35 -8.63 -49.64
C ASP A 792 -31.18 -9.37 -48.31
N ILE A 793 -32.28 -9.53 -47.58
CA ILE A 793 -32.38 -10.41 -46.42
C ILE A 793 -33.27 -11.59 -46.81
N SER A 794 -32.73 -12.81 -46.75
CA SER A 794 -33.45 -14.02 -47.15
C SER A 794 -33.37 -15.12 -46.10
N PHE A 795 -34.53 -15.74 -45.86
CA PHE A 795 -34.68 -16.91 -45.00
C PHE A 795 -35.28 -18.02 -45.86
N ASN A 796 -34.50 -19.06 -46.13
CA ASN A 796 -34.87 -20.16 -47.02
C ASN A 796 -34.89 -21.47 -46.22
N ASN A 797 -35.91 -22.31 -46.41
CA ASN A 797 -36.00 -23.65 -45.81
C ASN A 797 -35.80 -23.70 -44.28
N CYS A 798 -36.11 -22.63 -43.55
CA CYS A 798 -35.89 -22.56 -42.11
C CYS A 798 -37.08 -23.14 -41.33
N THR A 799 -36.79 -23.80 -40.20
CA THR A 799 -37.80 -24.32 -39.26
C THR A 799 -37.63 -23.64 -37.90
N LEU A 800 -38.72 -23.16 -37.30
CA LEU A 800 -38.69 -22.40 -36.05
C LEU A 800 -39.57 -23.05 -34.99
N ASN A 801 -38.97 -23.41 -33.85
CA ASN A 801 -39.65 -23.90 -32.66
C ASN A 801 -39.36 -22.93 -31.51
N VAL A 802 -40.19 -21.91 -31.35
CA VAL A 802 -39.99 -20.86 -30.34
C VAL A 802 -40.93 -21.08 -29.16
N THR A 803 -40.35 -21.20 -27.96
CA THR A 803 -41.05 -21.24 -26.69
C THR A 803 -40.75 -19.97 -25.90
N LEU A 804 -41.74 -19.13 -25.70
CA LEU A 804 -41.64 -17.94 -24.86
C LEU A 804 -42.20 -18.25 -23.46
N LYS A 805 -41.36 -18.17 -22.44
CA LYS A 805 -41.74 -18.29 -21.03
C LYS A 805 -41.79 -16.90 -20.42
N TYR A 806 -42.90 -16.21 -20.61
CA TYR A 806 -43.09 -14.86 -20.10
C TYR A 806 -43.83 -14.87 -18.76
N SER A 807 -43.25 -14.22 -17.75
CA SER A 807 -43.88 -14.01 -16.46
C SER A 807 -43.57 -12.60 -15.96
N SER A 808 -44.40 -11.63 -16.32
CA SER A 808 -44.35 -10.27 -15.75
C SER A 808 -45.56 -9.99 -14.87
N THR A 809 -45.34 -9.23 -13.81
CA THR A 809 -46.38 -8.68 -12.92
C THR A 809 -46.52 -7.16 -13.06
N LYS A 810 -45.84 -6.53 -14.03
CA LYS A 810 -45.74 -5.08 -14.17
C LYS A 810 -46.50 -4.57 -15.41
N ALA A 811 -47.08 -3.38 -15.29
CA ALA A 811 -48.02 -2.82 -16.29
C ALA A 811 -47.35 -2.27 -17.56
N ASN A 812 -46.02 -2.07 -17.56
CA ASN A 812 -45.27 -1.42 -18.64
C ASN A 812 -44.33 -2.36 -19.40
N ASP A 813 -44.32 -3.67 -19.08
CA ASP A 813 -43.45 -4.63 -19.77
C ASP A 813 -44.00 -4.91 -21.17
N CYS A 814 -43.21 -4.59 -22.21
CA CYS A 814 -43.56 -4.85 -23.60
C CYS A 814 -42.69 -6.00 -24.13
N THR A 815 -43.28 -7.16 -24.45
CA THR A 815 -42.55 -8.23 -25.16
C THR A 815 -43.19 -8.43 -26.52
N VAL A 816 -42.43 -8.20 -27.57
CA VAL A 816 -42.82 -8.41 -28.96
C VAL A 816 -42.23 -9.73 -29.44
N LEU A 817 -43.12 -10.65 -29.78
CA LEU A 817 -42.75 -11.93 -30.38
C LEU A 817 -42.93 -11.83 -31.89
N GLY A 818 -41.82 -11.79 -32.62
CA GLY A 818 -41.82 -11.88 -34.06
C GLY A 818 -41.46 -13.30 -34.50
N GLY A 819 -42.21 -13.88 -35.45
CA GLY A 819 -42.01 -15.26 -35.86
C GLY A 819 -40.55 -15.54 -36.27
N VAL A 820 -40.10 -14.91 -37.36
CA VAL A 820 -38.70 -15.01 -37.84
C VAL A 820 -37.82 -13.89 -37.29
N ILE A 821 -38.31 -12.65 -37.40
CA ILE A 821 -37.64 -11.42 -36.97
C ILE A 821 -38.46 -10.79 -35.85
N GLY A 822 -37.84 -10.40 -34.73
CA GLY A 822 -38.51 -9.75 -33.59
C GLY A 822 -39.06 -8.36 -33.93
N ILE A 823 -38.23 -7.50 -34.53
CA ILE A 823 -38.63 -6.18 -35.06
C ILE A 823 -37.84 -5.82 -36.33
N VAL A 824 -38.50 -5.10 -37.23
CA VAL A 824 -37.86 -4.40 -38.35
C VAL A 824 -37.96 -2.90 -38.06
N ASP A 825 -36.84 -2.25 -37.78
CA ASP A 825 -36.76 -0.84 -37.45
C ASP A 825 -36.18 -0.05 -38.64
N GLY A 826 -37.06 0.54 -39.45
CA GLY A 826 -36.71 1.29 -40.65
C GLY A 826 -37.89 1.99 -41.32
N ALA A 827 -37.66 3.18 -41.90
CA ALA A 827 -38.71 4.05 -42.45
C ALA A 827 -39.30 3.60 -43.81
N LYS A 828 -38.70 2.61 -44.49
CA LYS A 828 -39.16 2.06 -45.78
C LYS A 828 -38.67 0.60 -45.95
N THR A 829 -39.53 -0.38 -45.67
CA THR A 829 -39.24 -1.80 -45.94
C THR A 829 -40.30 -2.39 -46.85
N GLU A 830 -39.90 -2.88 -48.03
CA GLU A 830 -40.79 -3.62 -48.93
C GLU A 830 -40.65 -5.12 -48.67
N ILE A 831 -41.63 -5.71 -47.99
CA ILE A 831 -41.61 -7.15 -47.64
C ILE A 831 -42.19 -7.94 -48.81
N THR A 832 -41.32 -8.56 -49.63
CA THR A 832 -41.76 -9.47 -50.69
C THR A 832 -41.90 -10.90 -50.14
N LYS A 833 -43.12 -11.32 -49.86
CA LYS A 833 -43.44 -12.64 -49.30
C LYS A 833 -43.48 -13.72 -50.40
N LYS A 834 -42.46 -14.59 -50.45
CA LYS A 834 -42.52 -15.88 -51.18
C LYS A 834 -42.67 -17.04 -50.18
N SER A 835 -43.92 -17.40 -49.87
CA SER A 835 -44.33 -18.63 -49.17
C SER A 835 -43.83 -18.81 -47.71
N PHE A 836 -44.74 -18.69 -46.74
CA PHE A 836 -44.55 -19.23 -45.39
C PHE A 836 -45.46 -20.44 -45.20
N LEU A 837 -44.90 -21.61 -44.92
CA LEU A 837 -45.62 -22.71 -44.29
C LEU A 837 -45.28 -22.67 -42.80
N MET A 838 -46.04 -21.89 -42.03
CA MET A 838 -46.12 -22.11 -40.58
C MET A 838 -46.91 -23.41 -40.38
N LYS A 839 -46.29 -24.40 -39.76
CA LYS A 839 -46.98 -25.58 -39.23
C LYS A 839 -47.07 -25.47 -37.72
#